data_AF-D9SFM5-F1
#
_entry.id   AF-D9SFM5-F1
#
_cell.length_a   1.000
_cell.length_b   1.000
_cell.length_c   1.000
_cell.angle_alpha   90.00
_cell.angle_beta   90.00
_cell.angle_gamma   90.00
#
_symmetry.space_group_name_H-M   'P 1'
#
loop_
_entity.id
_entity.type
_entity.pdbx_description
1 polymer ?
#
loop_
_entity_poly.entity_id
_entity_poly.type
_entity_poly.pdbx_seq_one_letter_code
_entity_poly.pdbx_strand_id
1 'polypeptide(L)'
;MARLAEFQQRYALSSKTHHRFSRNLLSSLLLATLSGTQAAAAEVEAQMRLSRWLTETPQAAYLPGLVWQVPEEAQVQERIKAALLDQIRSVEIAPEVTRTAASGLAGFVESLPVTGRVVVEKTDPRWLEVNPQHDPQLKKGQKVSIPSRPTTVTVVQGDGSACQVTHSVSLYAKDYIGKCNPAGDPQVAWVVQPDGLIRRGGVAAWNESEQNTPAPGAWIVVSDADLPWPDEILAQVARLLATQGVAADGYAKDERPDDKTAHPRSAGEGAYHSRREFSVESPPDNGFFGSRPRDLALTYNDWGMTGLIQTPSARMQSAGNAALNASRVYPYTRMTGSMQLMDWLELAVRWTSISNRLYGPANFSGGQATKDKSVDFKLKLLDETAMLPQLAVGLLDVGGTGLFSSEYLVSSKRTGNLDWSLGLGWGYLGARGNLGNPLSVLSPQLGTRPVGNFTTGTVNSSAIFRGKTSLFGGVQYQTPWDSVILKLEYDGNNYLNEPLNNPLKQRSPFNVGAVYRVNPGVDLALNLERGNTLAMNFSFHGDLSKFYMPKLSDPETEPVSAIYPDQEPDWDRVSRTLEEKTSWHVLQIRRAGSEVIVKFQNADAKNWNGYVDRVISVLHRYVPNKKVLVFRIQSSEYGLGMHEFQVDRSAWVNAKTAFVPAHRKQSAVFERAAFDGFDYPQSETLVDRLPDRFSGNAGIYLDHSFGGPEGLLYKMGVGARGNYNFRDDTWWTGTLQYGLIDNYNKFVYPASLSTLPQVRTQIQRYVKTPVAIPVFQFTHVGKLGSENFFSLYGGMLETMYGGIGGEWLYRPWHSPVAVGLDLNAVQQRGFGQDFTFLPYKTLTGHASLYWDTGFQDINATVHAGRYLAGDVGATLDLSRSFKNGVKMGAFATKTNVSAVQFGEGSFDKGVYLTIPFDALLTRSSTNIASIVWHPLTRDGGAMLNREFQLFDLTKGQGGDLLKLSPWSDERTSQFGDASDTGAGVGRRKSVFSMATGDLVNAGRLTMTSQFWESMLWMGGITLASSIADKPADRLAVNYGARPAAKTFESIGNMLPFLALGASGMAFFGGEPDSKLSTTAYSSLAAGGIGLVSTLGMKYVIGRDRPLVGTGPASFNFMNANNGNASMPSGHTTIMWAAITPYAKEYDAPWLYGLAAVTNLARIGGRNHWFSDTVAGSMFGYAIGDFVYQSHKNTEKRGMEWQISPNGVAAYWKMD
;
A
#
# COMPACT_ATOMS: atom_id res chain seq x y z
N MET A 1 35.81 24.15 22.83
CA MET A 1 37.25 24.19 23.21
C MET A 1 37.49 24.09 24.72
N ALA A 2 36.61 23.42 25.48
CA ALA A 2 36.91 22.78 26.75
C ALA A 2 35.72 21.87 27.06
N ARG A 3 35.97 20.64 27.55
CA ARG A 3 35.00 19.56 27.86
C ARG A 3 34.55 18.66 26.70
N LEU A 4 35.51 18.05 26.04
CA LEU A 4 35.31 16.85 25.20
C LEU A 4 36.33 15.75 25.58
N ALA A 5 36.63 15.64 26.88
CA ALA A 5 37.68 14.78 27.42
C ALA A 5 37.27 14.08 28.74
N GLU A 6 36.01 13.68 28.88
CA GLU A 6 35.52 13.10 30.15
C GLU A 6 34.50 11.96 29.98
N PHE A 7 34.70 11.08 28.99
CA PHE A 7 33.89 9.85 28.89
C PHE A 7 34.64 8.58 28.46
N GLN A 8 35.97 8.56 28.55
CA GLN A 8 36.80 7.41 28.17
C GLN A 8 37.61 6.80 29.34
N GLN A 9 37.15 6.94 30.59
CA GLN A 9 37.76 6.26 31.73
C GLN A 9 36.71 5.88 32.78
N ARG A 10 36.17 4.66 32.65
CA ARG A 10 35.75 3.82 33.79
C ARG A 10 35.68 2.37 33.32
N TYR A 11 36.28 1.49 34.10
CA TYR A 11 36.46 0.04 33.93
C TYR A 11 37.70 -0.46 33.18
N ALA A 12 38.86 -0.31 33.83
CA ALA A 12 39.79 -1.43 33.97
C ALA A 12 40.67 -1.22 35.22
N LEU A 13 40.20 -1.71 36.36
CA LEU A 13 41.02 -1.95 37.53
C LEU A 13 41.76 -3.27 37.31
N SER A 14 43.08 -3.22 37.17
CA SER A 14 43.94 -4.27 37.71
C SER A 14 45.36 -3.75 37.87
N SER A 15 45.80 -3.71 39.13
CA SER A 15 47.13 -3.34 39.57
C SER A 15 48.20 -4.26 38.97
N LYS A 16 49.22 -3.69 38.33
CA LYS A 16 50.49 -4.38 38.11
C LYS A 16 51.57 -3.78 39.00
N THR A 17 52.05 -4.61 39.92
CA THR A 17 53.35 -4.48 40.58
C THR A 17 54.49 -4.86 39.63
N HIS A 18 55.64 -4.26 39.90
CA HIS A 18 56.83 -4.14 39.07
C HIS A 18 57.64 -5.42 38.77
N HIS A 19 58.33 -5.36 37.63
CA HIS A 19 59.68 -5.87 37.30
C HIS A 19 60.24 -7.10 38.03
N ARG A 20 60.67 -8.12 37.26
CA ARG A 20 62.06 -8.34 36.78
C ARG A 20 62.19 -9.78 36.22
N PHE A 21 63.11 -9.93 35.25
CA PHE A 21 64.04 -11.05 35.00
C PHE A 21 64.03 -11.71 33.60
N SER A 22 65.16 -11.46 32.92
CA SER A 22 65.97 -12.30 32.01
C SER A 22 65.27 -13.08 30.88
N ARG A 23 65.57 -12.76 29.61
CA ARG A 23 66.73 -13.29 28.84
C ARG A 23 66.91 -14.81 29.01
N ASN A 24 66.33 -15.59 28.10
CA ASN A 24 67.06 -16.46 27.16
C ASN A 24 66.09 -17.33 26.35
N LEU A 25 66.60 -17.81 25.20
CA LEU A 25 66.02 -18.79 24.28
C LEU A 25 65.11 -18.25 23.18
N LEU A 26 65.72 -17.42 22.33
CA LEU A 26 65.57 -17.58 20.89
C LEU A 26 66.35 -18.84 20.47
N SER A 27 65.66 -19.85 19.94
CA SER A 27 66.07 -20.71 18.79
C SER A 27 65.41 -22.09 18.87
N SER A 28 64.14 -22.20 18.43
CA SER A 28 63.57 -23.41 17.80
C SER A 28 62.05 -23.27 17.67
N LEU A 29 61.55 -22.87 16.49
CA LEU A 29 60.27 -23.29 15.87
C LEU A 29 59.96 -22.37 14.68
N LEU A 30 60.69 -22.59 13.58
CA LEU A 30 60.08 -22.60 12.25
C LEU A 30 59.40 -23.98 12.09
N LEU A 31 58.31 -24.02 11.33
CA LEU A 31 57.35 -25.12 11.13
C LEU A 31 56.21 -25.24 12.15
N ALA A 32 55.19 -24.41 11.97
CA ALA A 32 53.82 -24.90 11.97
C ALA A 32 53.12 -24.29 10.76
N THR A 33 52.96 -25.11 9.74
CA THR A 33 52.04 -24.93 8.62
C THR A 33 50.68 -24.45 9.13
N LEU A 34 50.16 -23.36 8.56
CA LEU A 34 48.72 -23.05 8.59
C LEU A 34 48.00 -24.11 7.73
N SER A 35 47.91 -25.32 8.27
CA SER A 35 46.89 -26.27 7.86
C SER A 35 45.55 -25.65 8.25
N GLY A 36 44.73 -25.34 7.26
CA GLY A 36 43.33 -24.98 7.45
C GLY A 36 42.63 -26.13 8.18
N THR A 37 42.57 -26.06 9.50
CA THR A 37 41.73 -26.94 10.29
C THR A 37 40.29 -26.50 10.07
N GLN A 38 39.62 -27.19 9.16
CA GLN A 38 38.16 -27.27 9.14
C GLN A 38 37.73 -27.59 10.58
N ALA A 39 36.95 -26.72 11.22
CA ALA A 39 36.45 -27.00 12.55
C ALA A 39 35.66 -28.31 12.49
N ALA A 40 36.11 -29.34 13.22
CA ALA A 40 35.46 -30.64 13.25
C ALA A 40 34.00 -30.46 13.69
N ALA A 41 33.06 -31.07 12.95
CA ALA A 41 31.65 -31.02 13.30
C ALA A 41 31.45 -31.61 14.69
N ALA A 42 30.89 -30.83 15.62
CA ALA A 42 30.60 -31.30 16.96
C ALA A 42 29.34 -32.14 16.93
N GLU A 43 29.43 -33.39 17.39
CA GLU A 43 28.27 -34.23 17.60
C GLU A 43 27.55 -33.79 18.87
N VAL A 44 26.23 -33.65 18.78
CA VAL A 44 25.41 -33.20 19.90
C VAL A 44 25.22 -34.38 20.85
N GLU A 45 25.89 -34.34 22.01
CA GLU A 45 25.84 -35.41 23.01
C GLU A 45 24.59 -35.35 23.91
N ALA A 46 24.13 -34.14 24.22
CA ALA A 46 22.98 -33.87 25.06
C ALA A 46 22.02 -32.87 24.38
N GLN A 47 20.71 -33.08 24.55
CA GLN A 47 19.70 -32.20 23.95
C GLN A 47 19.83 -30.77 24.49
N MET A 48 20.07 -29.82 23.59
CA MET A 48 20.19 -28.40 23.93
C MET A 48 19.72 -27.52 22.77
N ARG A 49 19.51 -26.24 23.02
CA ARG A 49 19.15 -25.27 21.99
C ARG A 49 20.37 -24.83 21.19
N LEU A 50 20.18 -24.54 19.90
CA LEU A 50 21.23 -24.04 19.03
C LEU A 50 21.81 -22.72 19.56
N SER A 51 20.95 -21.81 20.02
CA SER A 51 21.35 -20.57 20.69
C SER A 51 22.37 -20.81 21.82
N ARG A 52 22.06 -21.73 22.72
CA ARG A 52 22.92 -22.11 23.84
C ARG A 52 24.24 -22.71 23.35
N TRP A 53 24.18 -23.63 22.38
CA TRP A 53 25.38 -24.22 21.77
C TRP A 53 26.29 -23.15 21.16
N LEU A 54 25.72 -22.17 20.46
CA LEU A 54 26.44 -21.04 19.86
C LEU A 54 27.07 -20.12 20.91
N THR A 55 26.38 -19.87 22.03
CA THR A 55 26.90 -19.04 23.13
C THR A 55 28.03 -19.75 23.91
N GLU A 56 27.99 -21.08 23.99
CA GLU A 56 29.02 -21.91 24.62
C GLU A 56 30.24 -22.16 23.69
N THR A 57 30.11 -21.84 22.39
CA THR A 57 31.17 -22.03 21.36
C THR A 57 31.97 -20.73 21.12
N PRO A 58 33.30 -20.79 20.87
CA PRO A 58 34.14 -19.59 20.73
C PRO A 58 33.70 -18.60 19.63
N GLN A 59 33.65 -17.30 19.95
CA GLN A 59 33.10 -16.20 19.13
C GLN A 59 33.85 -15.82 17.84
N ALA A 60 34.97 -16.45 17.49
CA ALA A 60 35.75 -16.10 16.28
C ALA A 60 35.24 -16.76 14.98
N ALA A 61 34.05 -17.37 15.01
CA ALA A 61 33.56 -18.25 13.96
C ALA A 61 32.73 -17.51 12.88
N TYR A 62 32.79 -17.98 11.63
CA TYR A 62 32.04 -17.41 10.50
C TYR A 62 30.56 -17.82 10.56
N LEU A 63 29.80 -17.19 11.46
CA LEU A 63 28.40 -17.55 11.76
C LEU A 63 27.48 -17.66 10.53
N PRO A 64 27.58 -16.82 9.47
CA PRO A 64 26.77 -17.02 8.28
C PRO A 64 26.97 -18.40 7.63
N GLY A 65 28.15 -19.01 7.80
CA GLY A 65 28.43 -20.35 7.27
C GLY A 65 27.92 -21.51 8.13
N LEU A 66 27.20 -21.28 9.23
CA LEU A 66 26.72 -22.34 10.13
C LEU A 66 26.01 -23.48 9.37
N VAL A 67 26.41 -24.72 9.67
CA VAL A 67 25.80 -25.94 9.13
C VAL A 67 25.26 -26.78 10.28
N TRP A 68 23.93 -26.89 10.38
CA TRP A 68 23.25 -27.83 11.25
C TRP A 68 22.77 -29.03 10.43
N GLN A 69 23.33 -30.20 10.69
CA GLN A 69 23.03 -31.43 9.96
C GLN A 69 22.07 -32.31 10.75
N VAL A 70 20.97 -32.67 10.11
CA VAL A 70 19.92 -33.53 10.64
C VAL A 70 19.86 -34.79 9.77
N PRO A 71 20.20 -35.98 10.30
CA PRO A 71 20.26 -37.21 9.50
C PRO A 71 18.96 -37.53 8.76
N GLU A 72 17.81 -37.24 9.38
CA GLU A 72 16.50 -37.48 8.78
C GLU A 72 16.22 -36.57 7.56
N GLU A 73 16.90 -35.44 7.44
CA GLU A 73 16.77 -34.50 6.31
C GLU A 73 17.60 -34.93 5.10
N ALA A 74 18.62 -35.77 5.31
CA ALA A 74 19.42 -36.31 4.21
C ALA A 74 18.55 -37.10 3.22
N GLN A 75 17.61 -37.92 3.70
CA GLN A 75 16.70 -38.69 2.83
C GLN A 75 15.73 -37.81 2.03
N VAL A 76 15.36 -36.63 2.55
CA VAL A 76 14.53 -35.66 1.82
C VAL A 76 15.36 -34.98 0.73
N GLN A 77 16.57 -34.54 1.08
CA GLN A 77 17.51 -33.94 0.14
C GLN A 77 17.91 -34.91 -0.98
N GLU A 78 18.10 -36.19 -0.68
CA GLU A 78 18.41 -37.23 -1.67
C GLU A 78 17.28 -37.40 -2.69
N ARG A 79 16.01 -37.40 -2.25
CA ARG A 79 14.85 -37.42 -3.14
C ARG A 79 14.75 -36.18 -4.01
N ILE A 80 15.00 -34.99 -3.45
CA ILE A 80 15.00 -33.72 -4.19
C ILE A 80 16.12 -33.71 -5.24
N LYS A 81 17.33 -34.15 -4.85
CA LYS A 81 18.47 -34.28 -5.77
C LYS A 81 18.17 -35.27 -6.92
N ALA A 82 17.59 -36.42 -6.61
CA ALA A 82 17.22 -37.41 -7.62
C ALA A 82 16.17 -36.86 -8.61
N ALA A 83 15.14 -36.16 -8.12
CA ALA A 83 14.13 -35.53 -8.97
C ALA A 83 14.72 -34.43 -9.86
N LEU A 84 15.62 -33.60 -9.33
CA LEU A 84 16.34 -32.58 -10.12
C LEU A 84 17.21 -33.21 -11.22
N LEU A 85 17.91 -34.31 -10.91
CA LEU A 85 18.72 -35.03 -11.89
C LEU A 85 17.88 -35.63 -13.02
N ASP A 86 16.70 -36.16 -12.70
CA ASP A 86 15.76 -36.67 -13.69
C ASP A 86 15.27 -35.54 -14.62
N GLN A 87 14.93 -34.38 -14.04
CA GLN A 87 14.55 -33.18 -14.81
C GLN A 87 15.66 -32.70 -15.75
N ILE A 88 16.90 -32.58 -15.25
CA ILE A 88 18.07 -32.14 -16.05
C ILE A 88 18.36 -33.12 -17.21
N ARG A 89 18.16 -34.44 -16.99
CA ARG A 89 18.44 -35.48 -17.99
C ARG A 89 17.34 -35.63 -19.03
N SER A 90 16.13 -35.15 -18.74
CA SER A 90 15.00 -35.22 -19.65
C SER A 90 15.16 -34.23 -20.82
N VAL A 91 15.19 -34.74 -22.05
CA VAL A 91 15.39 -33.93 -23.27
C VAL A 91 14.16 -33.09 -23.62
N GLU A 92 12.98 -33.45 -23.09
CA GLU A 92 11.72 -32.75 -23.36
C GLU A 92 11.61 -31.39 -22.67
N ILE A 93 12.33 -31.18 -21.56
CA ILE A 93 12.19 -29.97 -20.72
C ILE A 93 13.04 -28.79 -21.24
N ALA A 94 14.14 -29.07 -21.94
CA ALA A 94 15.05 -28.04 -22.47
C ALA A 94 15.63 -28.46 -23.84
N PRO A 95 14.82 -28.45 -24.92
CA PRO A 95 15.22 -28.97 -26.23
C PRO A 95 16.35 -28.18 -26.91
N GLU A 96 16.57 -26.93 -26.51
CA GLU A 96 17.63 -26.05 -27.02
C GLU A 96 18.97 -26.25 -26.30
N VAL A 97 19.00 -26.98 -25.18
CA VAL A 97 20.22 -27.28 -24.44
C VAL A 97 20.90 -28.53 -24.99
N THR A 98 22.20 -28.44 -25.28
CA THR A 98 22.95 -29.60 -25.79
C THR A 98 23.06 -30.72 -24.76
N ARG A 99 23.06 -32.00 -25.22
CA ARG A 99 23.24 -33.16 -24.34
C ARG A 99 24.54 -33.10 -23.53
N THR A 100 25.58 -32.48 -24.08
CA THR A 100 26.86 -32.29 -23.38
C THR A 100 26.70 -31.33 -22.20
N ALA A 101 26.04 -30.18 -22.38
CA ALA A 101 25.77 -29.23 -21.30
C ALA A 101 24.83 -29.82 -20.25
N ALA A 102 23.80 -30.57 -20.66
CA ALA A 102 22.92 -31.31 -19.74
C ALA A 102 23.66 -32.36 -18.92
N SER A 103 24.57 -33.12 -19.55
CA SER A 103 25.41 -34.10 -18.86
C SER A 103 26.41 -33.44 -17.91
N GLY A 104 26.97 -32.28 -18.29
CA GLY A 104 27.87 -31.50 -17.44
C GLY A 104 27.16 -30.95 -16.19
N LEU A 105 25.98 -30.34 -16.35
CA LEU A 105 25.19 -29.85 -15.23
C LEU A 105 24.70 -31.01 -14.34
N ALA A 106 24.27 -32.13 -14.93
CA ALA A 106 23.89 -33.32 -14.18
C ALA A 106 25.10 -33.88 -13.38
N GLY A 107 26.28 -33.94 -14.00
CA GLY A 107 27.52 -34.38 -13.34
C GLY A 107 27.91 -33.47 -12.17
N PHE A 108 27.75 -32.14 -12.34
CA PHE A 108 27.92 -31.19 -11.26
C PHE A 108 26.95 -31.47 -10.10
N VAL A 109 25.65 -31.60 -10.38
CA VAL A 109 24.63 -31.90 -9.36
C VAL A 109 24.90 -33.25 -8.68
N GLU A 110 25.34 -34.27 -9.43
CA GLU A 110 25.73 -35.57 -8.88
C GLU A 110 26.91 -35.48 -7.92
N SER A 111 27.88 -34.60 -8.20
CA SER A 111 29.04 -34.38 -7.32
C SER A 111 28.70 -33.77 -5.95
N LEU A 112 27.56 -33.08 -5.83
CA LEU A 112 27.17 -32.41 -4.58
C LEU A 112 26.75 -33.41 -3.51
N PRO A 113 27.36 -33.43 -2.31
CA PRO A 113 26.95 -34.35 -1.26
C PRO A 113 25.55 -34.06 -0.73
N VAL A 114 24.87 -35.11 -0.26
CA VAL A 114 23.64 -34.99 0.53
C VAL A 114 24.06 -34.69 1.97
N THR A 115 23.95 -33.43 2.39
CA THR A 115 24.52 -32.95 3.66
C THR A 115 23.59 -33.14 4.85
N GLY A 116 22.28 -33.23 4.62
CA GLY A 116 21.26 -33.14 5.67
C GLY A 116 21.20 -31.76 6.34
N ARG A 117 21.82 -30.73 5.74
CA ARG A 117 21.82 -29.36 6.28
C ARG A 117 20.40 -28.80 6.34
N VAL A 118 20.01 -28.30 7.51
CA VAL A 118 18.82 -27.48 7.69
C VAL A 118 19.23 -26.02 7.75
N VAL A 119 18.66 -25.21 6.86
CA VAL A 119 18.86 -23.76 6.85
C VAL A 119 18.08 -23.15 8.01
N VAL A 120 18.78 -22.37 8.85
CA VAL A 120 18.17 -21.63 9.96
C VAL A 120 17.89 -20.19 9.53
N GLU A 121 16.84 -19.59 10.08
CA GLU A 121 16.43 -18.24 9.68
C GLU A 121 17.44 -17.14 10.03
N LYS A 122 18.07 -17.27 11.19
CA LYS A 122 19.21 -16.46 11.60
C LYS A 122 20.17 -17.32 12.43
N THR A 123 21.44 -16.97 12.37
CA THR A 123 22.53 -17.65 13.08
C THR A 123 23.01 -16.86 14.30
N ASP A 124 22.37 -15.72 14.61
CA ASP A 124 22.71 -14.91 15.78
C ASP A 124 22.14 -15.55 17.06
N PRO A 125 23.00 -15.91 18.04
CA PRO A 125 22.55 -16.62 19.24
C PRO A 125 21.55 -15.81 20.07
N ARG A 126 21.73 -14.49 20.21
CA ARG A 126 20.82 -13.64 21.01
C ARG A 126 19.48 -13.49 20.34
N TRP A 127 19.46 -13.40 19.01
CA TRP A 127 18.19 -13.38 18.28
C TRP A 127 17.43 -14.70 18.47
N LEU A 128 18.13 -15.83 18.41
CA LEU A 128 17.53 -17.16 18.63
C LEU A 128 17.01 -17.34 20.06
N GLU A 129 17.73 -16.87 21.09
CA GLU A 129 17.27 -16.92 22.49
C GLU A 129 15.93 -16.20 22.70
N VAL A 130 15.74 -15.06 22.05
CA VAL A 130 14.50 -14.27 22.13
C VAL A 130 13.39 -14.82 21.23
N ASN A 131 13.72 -15.67 20.25
CA ASN A 131 12.81 -16.23 19.25
C ASN A 131 12.80 -17.76 19.28
N PRO A 132 12.27 -18.37 20.37
CA PRO A 132 12.37 -19.81 20.63
C PRO A 132 11.76 -20.70 19.53
N GLN A 133 10.77 -20.21 18.80
CA GLN A 133 10.15 -20.91 17.67
C GLN A 133 11.06 -20.99 16.44
N HIS A 134 12.09 -20.15 16.37
CA HIS A 134 13.13 -20.16 15.34
C HIS A 134 14.46 -20.75 15.84
N ASP A 135 14.51 -21.22 17.10
CA ASP A 135 15.69 -21.77 17.77
C ASP A 135 15.62 -23.31 17.83
N PRO A 136 16.40 -24.00 16.98
CA PRO A 136 16.43 -25.46 16.96
C PRO A 136 16.78 -26.09 18.30
N GLN A 137 16.04 -27.14 18.65
CA GLN A 137 16.50 -28.09 19.66
C GLN A 137 17.36 -29.15 18.99
N LEU A 138 18.66 -29.07 19.25
CA LEU A 138 19.65 -30.03 18.80
C LEU A 138 19.40 -31.36 19.54
N LYS A 139 19.22 -32.45 18.77
CA LYS A 139 18.99 -33.80 19.30
C LYS A 139 20.28 -34.62 19.26
N LYS A 140 20.33 -35.67 20.09
CA LYS A 140 21.44 -36.62 20.11
C LYS A 140 21.66 -37.23 18.71
N GLY A 141 22.90 -37.22 18.23
CA GLY A 141 23.29 -37.73 16.90
C GLY A 141 23.17 -36.71 15.76
N GLN A 142 22.69 -35.49 16.02
CA GLN A 142 22.79 -34.37 15.07
C GLN A 142 24.19 -33.74 15.16
N LYS A 143 24.60 -33.05 14.08
CA LYS A 143 25.92 -32.39 14.02
C LYS A 143 25.78 -30.90 13.75
N VAL A 144 26.60 -30.09 14.39
CA VAL A 144 26.69 -28.66 14.13
C VAL A 144 28.15 -28.29 13.85
N SER A 145 28.38 -27.51 12.80
CA SER A 145 29.71 -27.01 12.44
C SER A 145 29.65 -25.57 11.98
N ILE A 146 30.71 -24.81 12.26
CA ILE A 146 30.91 -23.46 11.73
C ILE A 146 32.21 -23.47 10.94
N PRO A 147 32.17 -23.27 9.61
CA PRO A 147 33.36 -23.32 8.78
C PRO A 147 34.25 -22.09 9.03
N SER A 148 35.51 -22.17 8.60
CA SER A 148 36.36 -21.00 8.45
C SER A 148 35.81 -20.08 7.36
N ARG A 149 35.95 -18.76 7.54
CA ARG A 149 35.53 -17.78 6.54
C ARG A 149 36.30 -17.98 5.22
N PRO A 150 35.64 -18.28 4.09
CA PRO A 150 36.30 -18.38 2.79
C PRO A 150 36.77 -17.03 2.29
N THR A 151 37.62 -17.05 1.27
CA THR A 151 38.16 -15.85 0.60
C THR A 151 37.65 -15.68 -0.82
N THR A 152 36.82 -16.60 -1.31
CA THR A 152 36.33 -16.63 -2.70
C THR A 152 34.80 -16.64 -2.80
N VAL A 153 34.28 -16.37 -4.00
CA VAL A 153 32.89 -16.58 -4.44
C VAL A 153 32.92 -17.54 -5.62
N THR A 154 31.98 -18.49 -5.66
CA THR A 154 31.94 -19.52 -6.71
C THR A 154 30.79 -19.28 -7.68
N VAL A 155 31.09 -19.16 -8.96
CA VAL A 155 30.13 -19.03 -10.05
C VAL A 155 29.96 -20.38 -10.74
N VAL A 156 28.73 -20.85 -10.88
CA VAL A 156 28.33 -22.09 -11.55
C VAL A 156 27.57 -21.73 -12.82
N GLN A 157 28.06 -22.19 -13.97
CA GLN A 157 27.49 -21.96 -15.29
C GLN A 157 26.42 -23.01 -15.61
N GLY A 158 25.60 -22.74 -16.64
CA GLY A 158 24.54 -23.64 -17.09
C GLY A 158 25.04 -25.00 -17.63
N ASP A 159 26.33 -25.14 -17.93
CA ASP A 159 26.95 -26.41 -18.34
C ASP A 159 27.52 -27.22 -17.15
N GLY A 160 27.35 -26.73 -15.92
CA GLY A 160 27.90 -27.32 -14.70
C GLY A 160 29.35 -26.94 -14.40
N SER A 161 30.00 -26.15 -15.25
CA SER A 161 31.35 -25.65 -14.95
C SER A 161 31.33 -24.64 -13.81
N ALA A 162 32.33 -24.71 -12.92
CA ALA A 162 32.45 -23.83 -11.77
C ALA A 162 33.76 -23.02 -11.82
N CYS A 163 33.68 -21.75 -11.43
CA CYS A 163 34.79 -20.81 -11.40
C CYS A 163 34.82 -20.06 -10.06
N GLN A 164 36.01 -19.91 -9.48
CA GLN A 164 36.21 -19.18 -8.23
C GLN A 164 36.92 -17.86 -8.44
N VAL A 165 36.43 -16.81 -7.78
CA VAL A 165 36.98 -15.46 -7.83
C VAL A 165 37.18 -14.96 -6.41
N THR A 166 38.29 -14.28 -6.14
CA THR A 166 38.56 -13.66 -4.84
C THR A 166 37.45 -12.67 -4.48
N HIS A 167 36.89 -12.82 -3.29
CA HIS A 167 35.81 -11.99 -2.78
C HIS A 167 36.26 -10.54 -2.57
N SER A 168 35.44 -9.60 -3.04
CA SER A 168 35.53 -8.17 -2.72
C SER A 168 34.16 -7.62 -2.34
N VAL A 169 34.14 -6.74 -1.34
CA VAL A 169 32.92 -6.08 -0.84
C VAL A 169 32.32 -5.07 -1.83
N SER A 170 33.06 -4.70 -2.89
CA SER A 170 32.63 -3.73 -3.90
C SER A 170 32.09 -4.36 -5.19
N LEU A 171 32.05 -5.70 -5.27
CA LEU A 171 31.62 -6.42 -6.47
C LEU A 171 30.23 -7.01 -6.31
N TYR A 172 29.44 -6.93 -7.37
CA TYR A 172 28.11 -7.52 -7.51
C TYR A 172 28.18 -8.83 -8.28
N ALA A 173 27.08 -9.58 -8.33
CA ALA A 173 27.04 -10.88 -8.99
C ALA A 173 27.50 -10.79 -10.46
N LYS A 174 27.04 -9.77 -11.20
CA LYS A 174 27.46 -9.53 -12.59
C LYS A 174 28.99 -9.42 -12.76
N ASP A 175 29.69 -8.85 -11.78
CA ASP A 175 31.15 -8.64 -11.87
C ASP A 175 31.91 -9.96 -11.67
N TYR A 176 31.41 -10.83 -10.78
CA TYR A 176 31.94 -12.18 -10.60
C TYR A 176 31.69 -13.04 -11.83
N ILE A 177 30.50 -12.95 -12.42
CA ILE A 177 30.12 -13.68 -13.64
C ILE A 177 31.02 -13.25 -14.81
N GLY A 178 31.17 -11.95 -15.05
CA GLY A 178 32.01 -11.42 -16.12
C GLY A 178 33.50 -11.75 -15.97
N LYS A 179 34.00 -11.93 -14.74
CA LYS A 179 35.37 -12.42 -14.50
C LYS A 179 35.54 -13.90 -14.86
N CYS A 180 34.50 -14.70 -14.65
CA CYS A 180 34.52 -16.14 -14.92
C CYS A 180 34.27 -16.47 -16.39
N ASN A 181 33.35 -15.76 -17.04
CA ASN A 181 33.04 -15.92 -18.46
C ASN A 181 32.85 -14.54 -19.14
N PRO A 182 33.95 -13.88 -19.56
CA PRO A 182 33.87 -12.57 -20.22
C PRO A 182 33.14 -12.57 -21.56
N ALA A 183 32.99 -13.74 -22.20
CA ALA A 183 32.36 -13.90 -23.50
C ALA A 183 30.91 -14.37 -23.43
N GLY A 184 30.40 -14.72 -22.24
CA GLY A 184 29.03 -15.19 -22.05
C GLY A 184 28.01 -14.05 -22.13
N ASP A 185 26.74 -14.41 -22.34
CA ASP A 185 25.61 -13.50 -22.34
C ASP A 185 24.65 -13.82 -21.18
N PRO A 186 25.07 -13.53 -19.93
CA PRO A 186 24.33 -13.92 -18.74
C PRO A 186 23.02 -13.11 -18.66
N GLN A 187 21.90 -13.81 -18.49
CA GLN A 187 20.57 -13.22 -18.41
C GLN A 187 20.15 -12.97 -16.97
N VAL A 188 20.29 -13.98 -16.12
CA VAL A 188 19.80 -14.00 -14.74
C VAL A 188 20.81 -14.73 -13.85
N ALA A 189 20.91 -14.32 -12.58
CA ALA A 189 21.73 -15.01 -11.59
C ALA A 189 20.96 -15.27 -10.28
N TRP A 190 21.22 -16.42 -9.67
CA TRP A 190 20.80 -16.75 -8.30
C TRP A 190 22.01 -16.73 -7.37
N VAL A 191 22.04 -15.76 -6.46
CA VAL A 191 23.08 -15.65 -5.44
C VAL A 191 22.63 -16.40 -4.19
N VAL A 192 23.27 -17.53 -3.90
CA VAL A 192 23.09 -18.31 -2.68
C VAL A 192 24.13 -17.85 -1.66
N GLN A 193 23.67 -17.15 -0.63
CA GLN A 193 24.52 -16.69 0.46
C GLN A 193 24.92 -17.87 1.37
N PRO A 194 26.03 -17.75 2.13
CA PRO A 194 26.48 -18.76 3.10
C PRO A 194 25.42 -19.22 4.09
N ASP A 195 24.51 -18.33 4.49
CA ASP A 195 23.40 -18.61 5.41
C ASP A 195 22.24 -19.35 4.74
N GLY A 196 22.33 -19.64 3.43
CA GLY A 196 21.32 -20.33 2.64
C GLY A 196 20.29 -19.41 2.00
N LEU A 197 20.39 -18.08 2.17
CA LEU A 197 19.50 -17.13 1.51
C LEU A 197 19.81 -17.07 0.00
N ILE A 198 18.82 -17.33 -0.84
CA ILE A 198 18.96 -17.22 -2.30
C ILE A 198 18.30 -15.93 -2.78
N ARG A 199 18.98 -15.17 -3.64
CA ARG A 199 18.38 -14.02 -4.33
C ARG A 199 18.53 -14.16 -5.83
N ARG A 200 17.42 -14.08 -6.55
CA ARG A 200 17.40 -13.98 -8.02
C ARG A 200 17.56 -12.52 -8.42
N GLY A 201 18.31 -12.25 -9.48
CA GLY A 201 18.43 -10.91 -10.06
C GLY A 201 18.80 -10.95 -11.54
N GLY A 202 18.30 -9.98 -12.30
CA GLY A 202 18.70 -9.78 -13.69
C GLY A 202 20.10 -9.19 -13.76
N VAL A 203 20.92 -9.69 -14.68
CA VAL A 203 22.33 -9.28 -14.85
C VAL A 203 22.63 -8.78 -16.27
N ALA A 204 21.71 -8.96 -17.22
CA ALA A 204 21.83 -8.45 -18.58
C ALA A 204 21.43 -6.98 -18.68
N ALA A 205 21.90 -6.29 -19.71
CA ALA A 205 21.60 -4.87 -19.91
C ALA A 205 20.09 -4.57 -20.03
N TRP A 206 19.27 -5.51 -20.49
CA TRP A 206 17.82 -5.31 -20.67
C TRP A 206 17.01 -5.57 -19.39
N ASN A 207 17.54 -6.32 -18.43
CA ASN A 207 16.82 -6.73 -17.21
C ASN A 207 17.58 -6.47 -15.90
N GLU A 208 18.69 -5.74 -15.93
CA GLU A 208 19.55 -5.52 -14.76
C GLU A 208 18.74 -5.04 -13.55
N SER A 209 18.75 -5.80 -12.47
CA SER A 209 18.00 -5.46 -11.26
C SER A 209 18.91 -5.02 -10.13
N GLU A 210 18.33 -4.47 -9.06
CA GLU A 210 19.09 -4.26 -7.82
C GLU A 210 19.66 -5.61 -7.32
N GLN A 211 20.91 -5.59 -6.85
CA GLN A 211 21.64 -6.78 -6.40
C GLN A 211 22.31 -6.55 -5.04
N ASN A 212 22.25 -7.56 -4.18
CA ASN A 212 23.11 -7.60 -3.00
C ASN A 212 24.51 -8.06 -3.38
N THR A 213 25.51 -7.56 -2.66
CA THR A 213 26.88 -8.06 -2.76
C THR A 213 26.96 -9.51 -2.25
N PRO A 214 27.51 -10.46 -3.03
CA PRO A 214 27.77 -11.82 -2.57
C PRO A 214 28.74 -11.82 -1.37
N ALA A 215 28.41 -12.55 -0.30
CA ALA A 215 29.31 -12.73 0.84
C ALA A 215 30.44 -13.75 0.51
N PRO A 216 31.53 -13.77 1.29
CA PRO A 216 32.60 -14.76 1.08
C PRO A 216 32.06 -16.20 1.25
N GLY A 217 32.30 -17.06 0.28
CA GLY A 217 31.75 -18.41 0.22
C GLY A 217 30.37 -18.52 -0.40
N ALA A 218 29.82 -17.45 -0.97
CA ALA A 218 28.56 -17.50 -1.72
C ALA A 218 28.69 -18.32 -3.01
N TRP A 219 27.58 -18.92 -3.43
CA TRP A 219 27.42 -19.52 -4.75
C TRP A 219 26.61 -18.59 -5.66
N ILE A 220 26.95 -18.55 -6.94
CA ILE A 220 26.20 -17.82 -7.96
C ILE A 220 25.86 -18.81 -9.08
N VAL A 221 24.59 -19.12 -9.26
CA VAL A 221 24.13 -19.91 -10.42
C VAL A 221 23.72 -18.95 -11.53
N VAL A 222 24.18 -19.18 -12.75
CA VAL A 222 23.97 -18.27 -13.88
C VAL A 222 23.11 -18.94 -14.94
N SER A 223 22.11 -18.21 -15.42
CA SER A 223 21.42 -18.48 -16.69
C SER A 223 22.09 -17.68 -17.79
N ASP A 224 22.45 -18.35 -18.90
CA ASP A 224 23.11 -17.77 -20.07
C ASP A 224 22.19 -17.93 -21.28
N ALA A 225 22.16 -16.94 -22.18
CA ALA A 225 21.33 -17.02 -23.39
C ALA A 225 21.73 -18.20 -24.31
N ASP A 226 23.00 -18.59 -24.29
CA ASP A 226 23.51 -19.72 -25.08
C ASP A 226 23.09 -21.08 -24.50
N LEU A 227 22.68 -21.12 -23.23
CA LEU A 227 22.22 -22.31 -22.51
C LEU A 227 20.91 -22.01 -21.78
N PRO A 228 19.79 -21.89 -22.51
CA PRO A 228 18.51 -21.39 -22.00
C PRO A 228 17.77 -22.45 -21.17
N TRP A 229 18.35 -22.83 -20.03
CA TRP A 229 17.67 -23.66 -19.05
C TRP A 229 16.41 -22.97 -18.54
N PRO A 230 15.29 -23.71 -18.34
CA PRO A 230 14.16 -23.20 -17.59
C PRO A 230 14.59 -22.71 -16.20
N ASP A 231 14.11 -21.53 -15.82
CA ASP A 231 14.45 -20.89 -14.54
C ASP A 231 14.15 -21.80 -13.34
N GLU A 232 13.14 -22.68 -13.41
CA GLU A 232 12.83 -23.62 -12.33
C GLU A 232 13.98 -24.60 -12.05
N ILE A 233 14.70 -25.04 -13.08
CA ILE A 233 15.81 -25.99 -12.93
C ILE A 233 16.98 -25.31 -12.23
N LEU A 234 17.40 -24.13 -12.70
CA LEU A 234 18.52 -23.38 -12.09
C LEU A 234 18.18 -22.89 -10.69
N ALA A 235 16.91 -22.52 -10.43
CA ALA A 235 16.44 -22.22 -9.09
C ALA A 235 16.52 -23.45 -8.16
N GLN A 236 16.21 -24.66 -8.65
CA GLN A 236 16.38 -25.90 -7.88
C GLN A 236 17.87 -26.24 -7.63
N VAL A 237 18.75 -25.98 -8.60
CA VAL A 237 20.21 -26.09 -8.39
C VAL A 237 20.66 -25.12 -7.29
N ALA A 238 20.23 -23.86 -7.34
CA ALA A 238 20.53 -22.88 -6.30
C ALA A 238 20.00 -23.32 -4.91
N ARG A 239 18.81 -23.93 -4.86
CA ARG A 239 18.26 -24.53 -3.63
C ARG A 239 19.13 -25.66 -3.11
N LEU A 240 19.56 -26.58 -3.97
CA LEU A 240 20.47 -27.65 -3.57
C LEU A 240 21.81 -27.10 -3.07
N LEU A 241 22.33 -26.04 -3.68
CA LEU A 241 23.53 -25.34 -3.21
C LEU A 241 23.34 -24.69 -1.83
N ALA A 242 22.14 -24.21 -1.52
CA ALA A 242 21.83 -23.69 -0.18
C ALA A 242 21.96 -24.76 0.91
N THR A 243 21.85 -26.05 0.59
CA THR A 243 22.11 -27.15 1.55
C THR A 243 23.59 -27.48 1.69
N GLN A 244 24.48 -26.98 0.83
CA GLN A 244 25.90 -27.32 0.86
C GLN A 244 26.70 -26.52 1.90
N GLY A 245 26.24 -25.32 2.27
CA GLY A 245 27.02 -24.42 3.12
C GLY A 245 27.84 -23.42 2.32
N VAL A 246 28.99 -23.04 2.87
CA VAL A 246 29.95 -22.18 2.18
C VAL A 246 30.63 -22.94 1.03
N ALA A 247 30.84 -22.26 -0.09
CA ALA A 247 31.78 -22.72 -1.11
C ALA A 247 33.21 -22.63 -0.54
N ALA A 248 33.88 -23.78 -0.37
CA ALA A 248 35.23 -23.81 0.16
C ALA A 248 36.25 -23.26 -0.84
N ASP A 249 37.31 -22.60 -0.34
CA ASP A 249 38.40 -22.14 -1.19
C ASP A 249 39.08 -23.35 -1.87
N GLY A 250 39.26 -23.30 -3.18
CA GLY A 250 39.83 -24.39 -3.97
C GLY A 250 38.82 -25.40 -4.51
N TYR A 251 37.50 -25.20 -4.35
CA TYR A 251 36.46 -26.10 -4.87
C TYR A 251 36.62 -26.43 -6.36
N ALA A 252 37.06 -25.48 -7.18
CA ALA A 252 37.21 -25.66 -8.63
C ALA A 252 38.54 -26.35 -9.06
N LYS A 253 39.30 -26.97 -8.14
CA LYS A 253 40.64 -27.52 -8.43
C LYS A 253 40.69 -29.01 -8.84
N ASP A 254 39.61 -29.78 -8.74
CA ASP A 254 39.67 -31.22 -9.06
C ASP A 254 39.19 -31.55 -10.50
N GLU A 255 40.19 -31.92 -11.31
CA GLU A 255 40.19 -32.84 -12.46
C GLU A 255 39.18 -32.67 -13.61
N ARG A 256 39.63 -31.99 -14.69
CA ARG A 256 39.23 -32.39 -16.05
C ARG A 256 39.80 -33.79 -16.31
N PRO A 257 39.02 -34.77 -16.80
CA PRO A 257 39.59 -36.00 -17.32
C PRO A 257 40.41 -35.68 -18.58
N ASP A 258 41.66 -36.13 -18.61
CA ASP A 258 42.61 -35.97 -19.70
C ASP A 258 42.02 -36.40 -21.05
N ASP A 259 41.94 -35.46 -22.00
CA ASP A 259 41.67 -35.74 -23.40
C ASP A 259 42.93 -36.35 -24.04
N LYS A 260 42.97 -37.69 -24.11
CA LYS A 260 43.94 -38.45 -24.89
C LYS A 260 43.40 -38.85 -26.26
N THR A 261 42.69 -37.98 -27.00
CA THR A 261 42.49 -38.21 -28.44
C THR A 261 42.26 -36.91 -29.24
N ALA A 262 43.34 -36.18 -29.55
CA ALA A 262 43.34 -35.28 -30.69
C ALA A 262 44.71 -35.21 -31.38
N HIS A 263 44.72 -35.60 -32.65
CA HIS A 263 45.86 -35.49 -33.57
C HIS A 263 46.15 -34.01 -33.96
N PRO A 264 47.38 -33.72 -34.42
CA PRO A 264 48.00 -32.41 -34.27
C PRO A 264 47.63 -31.44 -35.40
N ARG A 265 47.40 -30.16 -35.06
CA ARG A 265 47.57 -29.06 -36.00
C ARG A 265 48.54 -28.01 -35.43
N SER A 266 49.71 -28.01 -36.08
CA SER A 266 50.71 -26.95 -36.27
C SER A 266 50.99 -25.97 -35.13
N ALA A 267 52.22 -26.10 -34.63
CA ALA A 267 52.93 -25.21 -33.75
C ALA A 267 53.06 -23.76 -34.28
N GLY A 268 52.91 -22.82 -33.34
CA GLY A 268 53.47 -21.48 -33.36
C GLY A 268 53.78 -21.10 -31.91
N GLU A 269 55.06 -20.86 -31.63
CA GLU A 269 55.73 -20.59 -30.34
C GLU A 269 55.06 -19.44 -29.56
N GLY A 270 55.10 -19.34 -28.23
CA GLY A 270 55.87 -20.00 -27.19
C GLY A 270 55.32 -19.63 -25.80
N ALA A 271 55.75 -20.40 -24.81
CA ALA A 271 55.24 -20.49 -23.45
C ALA A 271 55.34 -19.20 -22.60
N TYR A 272 54.37 -19.01 -21.70
CA TYR A 272 54.61 -18.77 -20.27
C TYR A 272 53.37 -19.19 -19.45
N HIS A 273 53.49 -20.28 -18.69
CA HIS A 273 52.56 -20.61 -17.61
C HIS A 273 52.72 -19.59 -16.49
N SER A 274 51.87 -18.56 -16.45
CA SER A 274 51.75 -17.69 -15.28
C SER A 274 50.50 -18.05 -14.49
N ARG A 275 50.72 -18.46 -13.24
CA ARG A 275 49.75 -18.48 -12.14
C ARG A 275 49.01 -17.13 -12.11
N ARG A 276 47.80 -17.03 -12.69
CA ARG A 276 46.97 -15.81 -12.56
C ARG A 276 46.15 -15.91 -11.27
N GLU A 277 46.80 -15.62 -10.16
CA GLU A 277 46.10 -14.91 -9.08
C GLU A 277 45.77 -13.52 -9.64
N PHE A 278 44.51 -13.28 -9.96
CA PHE A 278 44.06 -11.94 -10.33
C PHE A 278 44.06 -11.09 -9.05
N SER A 279 45.16 -10.35 -8.84
CA SER A 279 45.18 -9.24 -7.90
C SER A 279 44.05 -8.28 -8.26
N VAL A 280 43.29 -7.85 -7.26
CA VAL A 280 42.23 -6.84 -7.38
C VAL A 280 42.91 -5.51 -7.70
N GLU A 281 43.22 -5.26 -8.97
CA GLU A 281 43.10 -3.90 -9.46
C GLU A 281 41.62 -3.56 -9.33
N SER A 282 41.34 -2.48 -8.59
CA SER A 282 40.06 -1.79 -8.68
C SER A 282 39.69 -1.70 -10.17
N PRO A 283 38.43 -1.96 -10.54
CA PRO A 283 38.01 -1.76 -11.92
C PRO A 283 38.51 -0.37 -12.35
N PRO A 284 38.99 -0.18 -13.59
CA PRO A 284 39.09 1.18 -14.10
C PRO A 284 37.73 1.82 -13.80
N ASP A 285 37.76 2.98 -13.13
CA ASP A 285 36.59 3.86 -13.05
C ASP A 285 36.18 4.09 -14.50
N ASN A 286 35.25 3.26 -15.00
CA ASN A 286 34.63 3.43 -16.28
C ASN A 286 33.78 4.68 -16.12
N GLY A 287 34.45 5.81 -16.34
CA GLY A 287 33.98 7.15 -16.09
C GLY A 287 32.56 7.33 -16.60
N PHE A 288 31.76 8.06 -15.84
CA PHE A 288 30.40 8.46 -16.17
C PHE A 288 29.36 7.34 -16.39
N PHE A 289 29.74 6.06 -16.59
CA PHE A 289 28.82 4.99 -17.01
C PHE A 289 28.86 3.70 -16.16
N GLY A 290 29.81 3.50 -15.26
CA GLY A 290 29.80 2.36 -14.33
C GLY A 290 28.78 2.52 -13.19
N SER A 291 27.51 2.22 -13.43
CA SER A 291 26.47 2.29 -12.38
C SER A 291 26.35 0.98 -11.59
N ARG A 292 26.04 1.12 -10.30
CA ARG A 292 25.55 0.01 -9.46
C ARG A 292 24.34 -0.66 -10.15
N PRO A 293 24.21 -2.00 -10.11
CA PRO A 293 23.00 -2.69 -10.55
C PRO A 293 21.79 -2.14 -9.80
N ARG A 294 20.73 -1.79 -10.54
CA ARG A 294 19.53 -1.17 -9.99
C ARG A 294 18.34 -1.35 -10.90
N ASP A 295 17.16 -1.33 -10.30
CA ASP A 295 15.91 -1.21 -11.03
C ASP A 295 15.75 0.22 -11.56
N LEU A 296 15.25 0.36 -12.80
CA LEU A 296 14.95 1.69 -13.32
C LEU A 296 13.64 2.20 -12.72
N ALA A 297 13.73 3.43 -12.25
CA ALA A 297 12.61 4.21 -11.78
C ALA A 297 11.52 4.35 -12.85
N LEU A 298 10.33 3.83 -12.57
CA LEU A 298 9.13 4.18 -13.33
C LEU A 298 8.58 5.51 -12.81
N THR A 299 8.09 6.34 -13.73
CA THR A 299 7.60 7.70 -13.42
C THR A 299 6.33 8.00 -14.21
N TYR A 300 5.52 8.92 -13.68
CA TYR A 300 4.25 9.33 -14.28
C TYR A 300 4.43 10.54 -15.19
N ASN A 301 3.70 10.54 -16.30
CA ASN A 301 3.67 11.63 -17.27
C ASN A 301 2.63 12.70 -16.86
N ASP A 302 2.45 13.75 -17.68
CA ASP A 302 1.51 14.84 -17.44
C ASP A 302 0.03 14.44 -17.40
N TRP A 303 -0.28 13.26 -17.92
CA TRP A 303 -1.61 12.66 -17.90
C TRP A 303 -1.82 11.81 -16.64
N GLY A 304 -0.76 11.56 -15.86
CA GLY A 304 -0.77 10.71 -14.67
C GLY A 304 -0.73 9.21 -14.99
N MET A 305 -0.28 8.83 -16.19
CA MET A 305 0.01 7.45 -16.57
C MET A 305 1.52 7.19 -16.61
N THR A 306 1.93 5.94 -16.45
CA THR A 306 3.36 5.57 -16.54
C THR A 306 3.92 5.86 -17.94
N GLY A 307 4.96 6.72 -18.02
CA GLY A 307 5.47 7.19 -19.31
C GLY A 307 6.56 8.27 -19.24
N LEU A 308 6.74 8.97 -20.36
CA LEU A 308 7.74 10.02 -20.52
C LEU A 308 7.21 11.37 -19.97
N ILE A 309 6.95 12.36 -20.82
CA ILE A 309 6.50 13.70 -20.41
C ILE A 309 5.03 13.92 -20.80
N GLN A 310 4.71 13.93 -22.09
CA GLN A 310 3.34 13.95 -22.61
C GLN A 310 2.88 12.57 -23.10
N THR A 311 3.81 11.64 -23.31
CA THR A 311 3.53 10.35 -23.94
C THR A 311 3.57 9.18 -22.95
N PRO A 312 2.72 8.15 -23.14
CA PRO A 312 2.77 6.92 -22.35
C PRO A 312 3.94 6.03 -22.81
N SER A 313 4.41 5.15 -21.93
CA SER A 313 5.35 4.06 -22.27
C SER A 313 4.65 2.70 -22.17
N ALA A 314 5.30 1.64 -22.64
CA ALA A 314 4.79 0.28 -22.47
C ALA A 314 4.94 -0.23 -21.03
N ARG A 315 5.74 0.43 -20.20
CA ARG A 315 6.03 0.05 -18.80
C ARG A 315 4.79 0.07 -17.93
N MET A 316 4.76 -0.84 -16.96
CA MET A 316 3.70 -1.02 -15.96
C MET A 316 4.34 -0.97 -14.57
N GLN A 317 3.64 -0.38 -13.61
CA GLN A 317 4.02 -0.50 -12.19
C GLN A 317 3.69 -1.92 -11.68
N SER A 318 4.07 -2.24 -10.45
CA SER A 318 3.58 -3.45 -9.77
C SER A 318 2.09 -3.33 -9.44
N ALA A 319 1.37 -4.45 -9.52
CA ALA A 319 0.00 -4.51 -9.05
C ALA A 319 -0.15 -4.00 -7.60
N GLY A 320 -1.16 -3.18 -7.36
CA GLY A 320 -1.37 -2.51 -6.07
C GLY A 320 -0.68 -1.16 -5.97
N ASN A 321 0.13 -0.76 -6.96
CA ASN A 321 0.63 0.61 -7.03
C ASN A 321 -0.51 1.59 -7.34
N ALA A 322 -0.55 2.69 -6.60
CA ALA A 322 -1.46 3.80 -6.86
C ALA A 322 -0.72 5.12 -6.80
N ALA A 323 -1.19 6.11 -7.57
CA ALA A 323 -0.62 7.44 -7.57
C ALA A 323 -1.66 8.57 -7.63
N LEU A 324 -1.29 9.71 -7.07
CA LEU A 324 -1.93 11.00 -7.26
C LEU A 324 -0.93 11.91 -7.98
N ASN A 325 -1.28 12.37 -9.16
CA ASN A 325 -0.46 13.25 -9.99
C ASN A 325 -1.11 14.62 -10.11
N ALA A 326 -0.31 15.67 -9.95
CA ALA A 326 -0.66 17.06 -10.18
C ALA A 326 0.28 17.67 -11.23
N SER A 327 -0.24 18.03 -12.40
CA SER A 327 0.55 18.66 -13.46
C SER A 327 0.04 20.04 -13.86
N ARG A 328 0.97 20.93 -14.22
CA ARG A 328 0.69 22.28 -14.75
C ARG A 328 1.53 22.50 -16.00
N VAL A 329 0.86 22.54 -17.14
CA VAL A 329 1.43 23.03 -18.39
C VAL A 329 0.44 24.01 -19.02
N TYR A 330 0.78 25.29 -19.14
CA TYR A 330 -0.22 26.30 -19.55
C TYR A 330 -0.86 25.94 -20.92
N PRO A 331 -2.20 25.96 -21.05
CA PRO A 331 -3.22 26.43 -20.09
C PRO A 331 -3.81 25.35 -19.16
N TYR A 332 -3.32 24.12 -19.22
CA TYR A 332 -3.81 22.94 -18.50
C TYR A 332 -3.28 22.86 -17.07
N THR A 333 -4.21 22.62 -16.14
CA THR A 333 -3.88 22.04 -14.82
C THR A 333 -4.61 20.71 -14.74
N ARG A 334 -3.90 19.64 -14.38
CA ARG A 334 -4.48 18.30 -14.30
C ARG A 334 -4.25 17.71 -12.92
N MET A 335 -5.26 17.02 -12.41
CA MET A 335 -5.18 16.16 -11.24
C MET A 335 -5.59 14.77 -11.68
N THR A 336 -4.71 13.79 -11.52
CA THR A 336 -4.97 12.41 -11.94
C THR A 336 -4.79 11.48 -10.74
N GLY A 337 -5.73 10.55 -10.54
CA GLY A 337 -5.53 9.36 -9.71
C GLY A 337 -5.30 8.15 -10.62
N SER A 338 -4.18 7.45 -10.48
CA SER A 338 -3.90 6.22 -11.23
C SER A 338 -3.74 5.03 -10.31
N MET A 339 -4.09 3.86 -10.83
CA MET A 339 -4.08 2.59 -10.13
C MET A 339 -3.60 1.48 -11.08
N GLN A 340 -2.60 0.74 -10.66
CA GLN A 340 -2.15 -0.49 -11.31
C GLN A 340 -2.96 -1.66 -10.73
N LEU A 341 -4.09 -1.95 -11.36
CA LEU A 341 -5.00 -3.00 -10.90
C LEU A 341 -4.36 -4.38 -11.04
N MET A 342 -3.65 -4.60 -12.15
CA MET A 342 -2.94 -5.85 -12.45
C MET A 342 -1.59 -5.52 -13.09
N ASP A 343 -0.63 -6.44 -13.08
CA ASP A 343 0.69 -6.20 -13.68
C ASP A 343 0.62 -5.95 -15.21
N TRP A 344 -0.55 -6.18 -15.80
CA TRP A 344 -0.88 -5.91 -17.20
C TRP A 344 -1.97 -4.86 -17.42
N LEU A 345 -2.60 -4.29 -16.38
CA LEU A 345 -3.69 -3.31 -16.49
C LEU A 345 -3.46 -2.08 -15.59
N GLU A 346 -3.26 -0.93 -16.23
CA GLU A 346 -3.21 0.39 -15.58
C GLU A 346 -4.47 1.19 -15.91
N LEU A 347 -5.09 1.79 -14.89
CA LEU A 347 -6.24 2.68 -14.99
C LEU A 347 -5.86 4.05 -14.45
N ALA A 348 -6.29 5.13 -15.11
CA ALA A 348 -6.18 6.47 -14.58
C ALA A 348 -7.48 7.25 -14.74
N VAL A 349 -7.77 8.08 -13.74
CA VAL A 349 -8.91 8.99 -13.70
C VAL A 349 -8.39 10.40 -13.54
N ARG A 350 -8.81 11.30 -14.42
CA ARG A 350 -8.22 12.63 -14.52
C ARG A 350 -9.26 13.73 -14.55
N TRP A 351 -8.95 14.82 -13.86
CA TRP A 351 -9.62 16.11 -13.99
C TRP A 351 -8.69 17.11 -14.63
N THR A 352 -9.15 17.74 -15.71
CA THR A 352 -8.41 18.78 -16.42
C THR A 352 -9.12 20.11 -16.29
N SER A 353 -8.36 21.16 -15.98
CA SER A 353 -8.81 22.56 -15.99
C SER A 353 -8.11 23.32 -17.10
N ILE A 354 -8.88 23.95 -17.98
CA ILE A 354 -8.37 24.71 -19.13
C ILE A 354 -8.49 26.20 -18.80
N SER A 355 -7.42 26.77 -18.25
CA SER A 355 -7.47 28.12 -17.63
C SER A 355 -7.73 29.28 -18.60
N ASN A 356 -7.60 29.09 -19.90
CA ASN A 356 -7.85 30.12 -20.92
C ASN A 356 -9.22 29.97 -21.62
N ARG A 357 -10.11 29.10 -21.11
CA ARG A 357 -11.47 28.90 -21.63
C ARG A 357 -12.48 28.96 -20.49
N LEU A 358 -13.66 29.53 -20.74
CA LEU A 358 -14.74 29.61 -19.76
C LEU A 358 -15.58 28.33 -19.78
N TYR A 359 -16.03 27.88 -18.60
CA TYR A 359 -16.84 26.66 -18.46
C TYR A 359 -18.18 26.75 -19.20
N GLY A 360 -18.77 27.94 -19.25
CA GLY A 360 -19.96 28.21 -20.04
C GLY A 360 -20.22 29.71 -20.18
N PRO A 361 -21.44 30.12 -20.54
CA PRO A 361 -21.85 31.52 -20.54
C PRO A 361 -21.54 32.20 -19.19
N ALA A 362 -21.11 33.47 -19.22
CA ALA A 362 -20.66 34.19 -18.02
C ALA A 362 -21.77 34.39 -16.96
N ASN A 363 -23.03 34.44 -17.39
CA ASN A 363 -24.20 34.48 -16.51
C ASN A 363 -24.44 33.15 -15.76
N PHE A 364 -23.92 32.04 -16.27
CA PHE A 364 -24.03 30.70 -15.67
C PHE A 364 -22.78 30.31 -14.88
N SER A 365 -21.61 30.47 -15.49
CA SER A 365 -20.33 30.00 -14.95
C SER A 365 -19.44 31.08 -14.33
N GLY A 366 -19.86 32.35 -14.39
CA GLY A 366 -19.03 33.47 -13.96
C GLY A 366 -17.69 33.51 -14.69
N GLY A 367 -16.59 33.57 -13.94
CA GLY A 367 -15.21 33.51 -14.45
C GLY A 367 -14.56 32.12 -14.37
N GLN A 368 -15.35 31.05 -14.26
CA GLN A 368 -14.85 29.70 -14.05
C GLN A 368 -14.20 29.11 -15.30
N ALA A 369 -13.03 28.50 -15.14
CA ALA A 369 -12.33 27.80 -16.21
C ALA A 369 -13.05 26.51 -16.64
N THR A 370 -13.01 26.18 -17.94
CA THR A 370 -13.56 24.91 -18.48
C THR A 370 -12.91 23.71 -17.79
N LYS A 371 -13.74 22.72 -17.45
CA LYS A 371 -13.33 21.49 -16.78
C LYS A 371 -13.67 20.30 -17.65
N ASP A 372 -12.76 19.36 -17.70
CA ASP A 372 -12.92 18.08 -18.38
C ASP A 372 -12.59 16.94 -17.41
N LYS A 373 -13.19 15.77 -17.64
CA LYS A 373 -12.99 14.55 -16.85
C LYS A 373 -12.74 13.40 -17.82
N SER A 374 -11.71 12.60 -17.57
CA SER A 374 -11.38 11.46 -18.42
C SER A 374 -11.10 10.20 -17.60
N VAL A 375 -11.32 9.06 -18.24
CA VAL A 375 -10.88 7.74 -17.76
C VAL A 375 -10.01 7.13 -18.84
N ASP A 376 -8.83 6.71 -18.44
CA ASP A 376 -7.74 6.28 -19.29
C ASP A 376 -7.36 4.83 -18.92
N PHE A 377 -7.02 4.02 -19.93
CA PHE A 377 -6.68 2.60 -19.80
C PHE A 377 -5.38 2.28 -20.53
N LYS A 378 -4.56 1.39 -19.96
CA LYS A 378 -3.41 0.79 -20.66
C LYS A 378 -3.30 -0.70 -20.33
N LEU A 379 -3.11 -1.50 -21.37
CA LEU A 379 -3.04 -2.95 -21.33
C LEU A 379 -1.66 -3.40 -21.85
N LYS A 380 -0.92 -4.17 -21.05
CA LYS A 380 0.32 -4.82 -21.46
C LYS A 380 -0.02 -6.07 -22.26
N LEU A 381 0.56 -6.18 -23.45
CA LEU A 381 0.32 -7.28 -24.38
C LEU A 381 1.48 -8.29 -24.36
N LEU A 382 2.72 -7.82 -24.23
CA LEU A 382 3.93 -8.65 -24.23
C LEU A 382 4.91 -8.14 -23.18
N ASP A 383 5.55 -9.06 -22.46
CA ASP A 383 6.68 -8.77 -21.59
C ASP A 383 7.97 -8.55 -22.39
N GLU A 384 8.89 -7.78 -21.83
CA GLU A 384 10.23 -7.64 -22.41
C GLU A 384 11.00 -8.96 -22.25
N THR A 385 11.68 -9.38 -23.31
CA THR A 385 12.65 -10.48 -23.27
C THR A 385 14.00 -9.97 -23.75
N ALA A 386 15.03 -10.83 -23.85
CA ALA A 386 16.30 -10.44 -24.45
C ALA A 386 16.13 -9.83 -25.86
N MET A 387 15.22 -10.39 -26.68
CA MET A 387 15.03 -9.99 -28.09
C MET A 387 13.79 -9.12 -28.33
N LEU A 388 12.70 -9.34 -27.59
CA LEU A 388 11.43 -8.63 -27.82
C LEU A 388 11.29 -7.44 -26.86
N PRO A 389 10.77 -6.28 -27.32
CA PRO A 389 10.40 -5.18 -26.43
C PRO A 389 9.09 -5.51 -25.70
N GLN A 390 8.90 -4.88 -24.54
CA GLN A 390 7.59 -4.85 -23.89
C GLN A 390 6.61 -4.10 -24.79
N LEU A 391 5.38 -4.61 -24.94
CA LEU A 391 4.35 -4.01 -25.80
C LEU A 391 3.09 -3.69 -24.99
N ALA A 392 2.52 -2.51 -25.20
CA ALA A 392 1.25 -2.12 -24.60
C ALA A 392 0.35 -1.37 -25.58
N VAL A 393 -0.95 -1.50 -25.37
CA VAL A 393 -2.00 -0.72 -26.04
C VAL A 393 -2.71 0.14 -25.00
N GLY A 394 -3.10 1.35 -25.34
CA GLY A 394 -3.87 2.16 -24.42
C GLY A 394 -4.84 3.12 -25.10
N LEU A 395 -5.77 3.59 -24.29
CA LEU A 395 -6.86 4.45 -24.67
C LEU A 395 -6.93 5.59 -23.65
N LEU A 396 -6.86 6.83 -24.11
CA LEU A 396 -7.08 8.02 -23.29
C LEU A 396 -8.48 8.55 -23.53
N ASP A 397 -9.14 9.03 -22.47
CA ASP A 397 -10.44 9.68 -22.53
C ASP A 397 -11.53 8.85 -23.21
N VAL A 398 -11.66 7.58 -22.77
CA VAL A 398 -12.71 6.65 -23.23
C VAL A 398 -14.04 6.91 -22.54
N GLY A 399 -13.98 7.28 -21.25
CA GLY A 399 -15.14 7.44 -20.37
C GLY A 399 -15.58 8.88 -20.12
N GLY A 400 -14.94 9.87 -20.76
CA GLY A 400 -15.09 11.30 -20.48
C GLY A 400 -15.91 12.08 -21.50
N THR A 401 -15.52 13.34 -21.74
CA THR A 401 -16.15 14.21 -22.76
C THR A 401 -15.65 13.93 -24.17
N GLY A 402 -14.55 13.18 -24.31
CA GLY A 402 -13.92 12.84 -25.58
C GLY A 402 -13.04 13.96 -26.16
N LEU A 403 -12.84 15.07 -25.42
CA LEU A 403 -12.02 16.19 -25.83
C LEU A 403 -10.57 15.79 -26.14
N PHE A 404 -10.00 14.86 -25.37
CA PHE A 404 -8.61 14.40 -25.51
C PHE A 404 -8.51 12.93 -25.93
N SER A 405 -9.57 12.38 -26.53
CA SER A 405 -9.65 10.97 -26.92
C SER A 405 -8.47 10.56 -27.81
N SER A 406 -7.77 9.52 -27.39
CA SER A 406 -6.61 8.96 -28.11
C SER A 406 -6.57 7.46 -27.99
N GLU A 407 -6.01 6.81 -29.01
CA GLU A 407 -5.63 5.40 -28.97
C GLU A 407 -4.15 5.28 -29.31
N TYR A 408 -3.43 4.35 -28.69
CA TYR A 408 -2.01 4.17 -28.97
C TYR A 408 -1.55 2.72 -28.83
N LEU A 409 -0.52 2.39 -29.59
CA LEU A 409 0.31 1.19 -29.43
C LEU A 409 1.73 1.66 -29.14
N VAL A 410 2.36 1.15 -28.08
CA VAL A 410 3.69 1.56 -27.65
C VAL A 410 4.54 0.36 -27.28
N SER A 411 5.82 0.44 -27.63
CA SER A 411 6.84 -0.54 -27.27
C SER A 411 7.91 0.10 -26.40
N SER A 412 8.46 -0.63 -25.44
CA SER A 412 9.57 -0.17 -24.59
C SER A 412 10.68 -1.22 -24.48
N LYS A 413 11.93 -0.77 -24.48
CA LYS A 413 13.12 -1.64 -24.40
C LYS A 413 14.17 -0.98 -23.53
N ARG A 414 14.72 -1.73 -22.58
CA ARG A 414 15.79 -1.26 -21.69
C ARG A 414 17.16 -1.63 -22.24
N THR A 415 18.12 -0.73 -22.07
CA THR A 415 19.55 -0.96 -22.32
C THR A 415 20.38 -0.25 -21.25
N GLY A 416 20.75 -0.98 -20.19
CA GLY A 416 21.45 -0.46 -19.02
C GLY A 416 20.61 0.56 -18.25
N ASN A 417 21.13 1.78 -18.15
CA ASN A 417 20.45 2.92 -17.51
C ASN A 417 19.47 3.67 -18.43
N LEU A 418 19.32 3.24 -19.69
CA LEU A 418 18.42 3.84 -20.65
C LEU A 418 17.17 2.97 -20.81
N ASP A 419 16.01 3.61 -20.86
CA ASP A 419 14.74 2.98 -21.20
C ASP A 419 14.11 3.70 -22.40
N TRP A 420 14.04 3.00 -23.51
CA TRP A 420 13.56 3.51 -24.79
C TRP A 420 12.06 3.25 -24.91
N SER A 421 11.32 4.17 -25.51
CA SER A 421 9.91 3.98 -25.83
C SER A 421 9.60 4.51 -27.23
N LEU A 422 8.90 3.72 -28.05
CA LEU A 422 8.46 4.11 -29.38
C LEU A 422 7.02 3.64 -29.58
N GLY A 423 6.15 4.57 -29.97
CA GLY A 423 4.74 4.32 -30.15
C GLY A 423 4.12 5.01 -31.37
N LEU A 424 2.93 4.53 -31.71
CA LEU A 424 2.09 5.05 -32.76
C LEU A 424 0.76 5.47 -32.13
N GLY A 425 0.36 6.72 -32.36
CA GLY A 425 -0.85 7.32 -31.79
C GLY A 425 -1.90 7.67 -32.84
N TRP A 426 -3.16 7.59 -32.42
CA TRP A 426 -4.38 8.07 -33.08
C TRP A 426 -5.06 9.11 -32.17
N GLY A 427 -5.98 9.90 -32.73
CA GLY A 427 -6.68 10.93 -31.96
C GLY A 427 -5.74 12.04 -31.48
N TYR A 428 -5.87 12.51 -30.24
CA TYR A 428 -5.09 13.64 -29.72
C TYR A 428 -3.58 13.37 -29.69
N LEU A 429 -3.13 12.22 -29.17
CA LEU A 429 -1.71 11.83 -29.19
C LEU A 429 -1.14 11.68 -30.61
N GLY A 430 -2.00 11.41 -31.60
CA GLY A 430 -1.65 11.26 -33.00
C GLY A 430 -1.96 12.47 -33.88
N ALA A 431 -2.37 13.61 -33.30
CA ALA A 431 -3.04 14.69 -34.04
C ALA A 431 -2.15 15.41 -35.06
N ARG A 432 -0.83 15.21 -35.02
CA ARG A 432 0.07 15.62 -36.10
C ARG A 432 -0.28 14.94 -37.43
N GLY A 433 -0.77 13.70 -37.38
CA GLY A 433 -1.35 13.01 -38.53
C GLY A 433 -0.44 12.94 -39.76
N ASN A 434 0.88 12.80 -39.55
CA ASN A 434 1.88 12.80 -40.61
C ASN A 434 2.11 11.41 -41.23
N LEU A 435 1.47 10.36 -40.69
CA LEU A 435 1.52 9.00 -41.20
C LEU A 435 0.13 8.48 -41.57
N GLY A 436 0.08 7.60 -42.58
CA GLY A 436 -1.14 6.85 -42.91
C GLY A 436 -1.50 5.86 -41.80
N ASN A 437 -2.73 5.36 -41.79
CA ASN A 437 -3.08 4.28 -40.87
C ASN A 437 -2.50 2.96 -41.40
N PRO A 438 -1.56 2.28 -40.70
CA PRO A 438 -1.05 0.99 -41.14
C PRO A 438 -2.17 -0.07 -41.24
N LEU A 439 -3.23 0.06 -40.43
CA LEU A 439 -4.38 -0.84 -40.47
C LEU A 439 -5.28 -0.65 -41.70
N SER A 440 -5.08 0.43 -42.48
CA SER A 440 -5.84 0.66 -43.72
C SER A 440 -5.62 -0.42 -44.79
N VAL A 441 -4.56 -1.21 -44.67
CA VAL A 441 -4.32 -2.40 -45.50
C VAL A 441 -5.37 -3.48 -45.28
N LEU A 442 -5.90 -3.60 -44.05
CA LEU A 442 -6.95 -4.56 -43.72
C LEU A 442 -8.33 -4.09 -44.22
N SER A 443 -8.56 -2.77 -44.21
CA SER A 443 -9.81 -2.15 -44.65
C SER A 443 -9.61 -0.66 -44.92
N PRO A 444 -9.98 -0.14 -46.10
CA PRO A 444 -9.86 1.28 -46.43
C PRO A 444 -10.58 2.21 -45.44
N GLN A 445 -11.68 1.75 -44.84
CA GLN A 445 -12.47 2.49 -43.86
C GLN A 445 -11.67 2.83 -42.59
N LEU A 446 -10.61 2.07 -42.28
CA LEU A 446 -9.72 2.37 -41.15
C LEU A 446 -8.81 3.59 -41.42
N GLY A 447 -8.61 3.96 -42.69
CA GLY A 447 -7.83 5.14 -43.07
C GLY A 447 -8.51 6.48 -42.69
N THR A 448 -9.81 6.48 -42.44
CA THR A 448 -10.60 7.69 -42.15
C THR A 448 -11.25 7.60 -40.77
N ARG A 449 -11.01 8.60 -39.91
CA ARG A 449 -11.69 8.70 -38.61
C ARG A 449 -13.07 9.32 -38.82
N PRO A 450 -14.17 8.64 -38.48
CA PRO A 450 -15.50 9.23 -38.55
C PRO A 450 -15.60 10.45 -37.63
N VAL A 451 -16.26 11.51 -38.10
CA VAL A 451 -16.63 12.65 -37.24
C VAL A 451 -17.82 12.20 -36.40
N GLY A 452 -17.57 11.77 -35.16
CA GLY A 452 -18.62 11.45 -34.22
C GLY A 452 -19.26 12.72 -33.66
N ASN A 453 -20.58 12.71 -33.46
CA ASN A 453 -21.21 13.69 -32.57
C ASN A 453 -20.71 13.40 -31.15
N PHE A 454 -19.84 14.26 -30.63
CA PHE A 454 -19.30 14.15 -29.27
C PHE A 454 -20.41 14.47 -28.25
N THR A 455 -21.21 13.48 -27.88
CA THR A 455 -22.05 13.53 -26.69
C THR A 455 -21.27 12.97 -25.52
N THR A 456 -21.10 13.79 -24.47
CA THR A 456 -20.36 13.43 -23.25
C THR A 456 -20.80 12.07 -22.72
N GLY A 457 -19.83 11.20 -22.37
CA GLY A 457 -20.08 9.89 -21.76
C GLY A 457 -20.65 8.80 -22.69
N THR A 458 -20.45 8.93 -24.01
CA THR A 458 -20.64 7.85 -24.99
C THR A 458 -19.29 7.29 -25.43
N VAL A 459 -19.14 5.95 -25.48
CA VAL A 459 -17.92 5.32 -26.01
C VAL A 459 -18.02 5.31 -27.54
N ASN A 460 -17.17 6.08 -28.22
CA ASN A 460 -17.15 6.11 -29.69
C ASN A 460 -16.38 4.91 -30.27
N SER A 461 -16.95 3.71 -30.14
CA SER A 461 -16.36 2.47 -30.67
C SER A 461 -16.09 2.53 -32.19
N SER A 462 -16.82 3.38 -32.92
CA SER A 462 -16.69 3.53 -34.37
C SER A 462 -15.42 4.28 -34.82
N ALA A 463 -14.76 5.02 -33.93
CA ALA A 463 -13.57 5.82 -34.22
C ALA A 463 -12.25 5.21 -33.73
N ILE A 464 -12.31 4.17 -32.90
CA ILE A 464 -11.14 3.51 -32.29
C ILE A 464 -10.20 2.97 -33.37
N PHE A 465 -8.90 3.31 -33.28
CA PHE A 465 -7.83 2.95 -34.22
C PHE A 465 -8.10 3.33 -35.70
N ARG A 466 -8.89 4.39 -35.93
CA ARG A 466 -9.17 4.92 -37.28
C ARG A 466 -8.61 6.32 -37.49
N GLY A 467 -8.28 6.61 -38.74
CA GLY A 467 -7.71 7.89 -39.18
C GLY A 467 -6.18 7.90 -39.26
N LYS A 468 -5.64 9.07 -39.61
CA LYS A 468 -4.19 9.29 -39.68
C LYS A 468 -3.52 9.09 -38.32
N THR A 469 -2.24 8.74 -38.37
CA THR A 469 -1.42 8.45 -37.19
C THR A 469 -0.21 9.37 -37.09
N SER A 470 0.44 9.37 -35.94
CA SER A 470 1.77 9.94 -35.74
C SER A 470 2.61 9.04 -34.85
N LEU A 471 3.91 8.99 -35.12
CA LEU A 471 4.86 8.44 -34.16
C LEU A 471 4.97 9.38 -32.96
N PHE A 472 5.24 8.78 -31.81
CA PHE A 472 5.67 9.44 -30.58
C PHE A 472 6.66 8.53 -29.87
N GLY A 473 7.45 9.07 -28.94
CA GLY A 473 8.37 8.24 -28.16
C GLY A 473 9.56 9.03 -27.65
N GLY A 474 10.55 8.33 -27.12
CA GLY A 474 11.72 8.97 -26.54
C GLY A 474 12.52 8.02 -25.67
N VAL A 475 13.33 8.61 -24.79
CA VAL A 475 14.23 7.87 -23.91
C VAL A 475 14.23 8.49 -22.52
N GLN A 476 14.21 7.61 -21.53
CA GLN A 476 14.49 7.94 -20.13
C GLN A 476 15.91 7.49 -19.80
N TYR A 477 16.67 8.35 -19.12
CA TYR A 477 18.01 8.05 -18.63
C TYR A 477 18.06 8.19 -17.11
N GLN A 478 18.33 7.08 -16.42
CA GLN A 478 18.64 7.09 -15.00
C GLN A 478 20.10 7.54 -14.82
N THR A 479 20.29 8.71 -14.23
CA THR A 479 21.64 9.24 -14.02
C THR A 479 22.38 8.41 -12.96
N PRO A 480 23.70 8.57 -12.79
CA PRO A 480 24.43 7.94 -11.68
C PRO A 480 23.87 8.32 -10.30
N TRP A 481 23.16 9.45 -10.18
CA TRP A 481 22.44 9.82 -8.97
C TRP A 481 21.04 9.17 -8.95
N ASP A 482 20.76 8.37 -7.93
CA ASP A 482 19.49 7.65 -7.81
C ASP A 482 18.26 8.58 -7.78
N SER A 483 18.45 9.82 -7.30
CA SER A 483 17.40 10.83 -7.21
C SER A 483 17.14 11.61 -8.51
N VAL A 484 17.91 11.42 -9.59
CA VAL A 484 17.78 12.24 -10.81
C VAL A 484 17.60 11.39 -12.07
N ILE A 485 16.54 11.70 -12.82
CA ILE A 485 16.19 11.06 -14.09
C ILE A 485 16.05 12.14 -15.15
N LEU A 486 16.63 11.91 -16.34
CA LEU A 486 16.48 12.80 -17.49
C LEU A 486 15.59 12.16 -18.55
N LYS A 487 14.80 12.96 -19.23
CA LYS A 487 13.88 12.52 -20.28
C LYS A 487 14.03 13.37 -21.54
N LEU A 488 14.03 12.71 -22.68
CA LEU A 488 13.89 13.31 -24.01
C LEU A 488 12.70 12.64 -24.70
N GLU A 489 11.77 13.44 -25.22
CA GLU A 489 10.55 12.96 -25.84
C GLU A 489 10.29 13.68 -27.17
N TYR A 490 9.81 12.94 -28.16
CA TYR A 490 9.19 13.43 -29.39
C TYR A 490 7.67 13.26 -29.31
N ASP A 491 6.96 14.38 -29.39
CA ASP A 491 5.51 14.44 -29.23
C ASP A 491 4.76 14.31 -30.58
N GLY A 492 3.86 13.33 -30.63
CA GLY A 492 2.99 13.05 -31.78
C GLY A 492 1.80 14.02 -31.93
N ASN A 493 1.53 14.89 -30.95
CA ASN A 493 0.47 15.88 -31.02
C ASN A 493 0.87 17.10 -31.86
N ASN A 494 -0.14 17.81 -32.36
CA ASN A 494 -0.02 19.14 -32.98
C ASN A 494 -0.94 20.13 -32.26
N TYR A 495 -0.33 20.99 -31.46
CA TYR A 495 -1.03 21.93 -30.58
C TYR A 495 -1.77 23.08 -31.31
N LEU A 496 -1.65 23.19 -32.64
CA LEU A 496 -2.51 24.10 -33.42
C LEU A 496 -3.94 23.57 -33.55
N ASN A 497 -4.13 22.25 -33.43
CA ASN A 497 -5.42 21.58 -33.56
C ASN A 497 -6.05 21.26 -32.19
N GLU A 498 -5.75 22.06 -31.17
CA GLU A 498 -6.27 21.86 -29.83
C GLU A 498 -7.81 21.96 -29.78
N PRO A 499 -8.47 21.12 -28.96
CA PRO A 499 -9.92 21.14 -28.79
C PRO A 499 -10.45 22.52 -28.35
N LEU A 500 -11.75 22.76 -28.54
CA LEU A 500 -12.42 24.03 -28.18
C LEU A 500 -11.87 25.25 -28.94
N ASN A 501 -11.37 25.06 -30.16
CA ASN A 501 -10.74 26.11 -30.98
C ASN A 501 -9.65 26.85 -30.20
N ASN A 502 -8.73 26.09 -29.60
CA ASN A 502 -7.74 26.59 -28.66
C ASN A 502 -6.28 26.51 -29.14
N PRO A 503 -5.93 27.04 -30.33
CA PRO A 503 -4.60 26.85 -30.89
C PRO A 503 -3.51 27.39 -29.96
N LEU A 504 -2.54 26.53 -29.62
CA LEU A 504 -1.39 26.88 -28.80
C LEU A 504 -0.12 26.90 -29.66
N LYS A 505 0.76 27.87 -29.37
CA LYS A 505 2.01 28.03 -30.11
C LYS A 505 3.01 26.91 -29.73
N GLN A 506 3.47 26.16 -30.72
CA GLN A 506 4.53 25.15 -30.59
C GLN A 506 5.74 25.57 -31.44
N ARG A 507 6.94 25.57 -30.84
CA ARG A 507 8.22 25.81 -31.54
C ARG A 507 8.92 24.52 -31.94
N SER A 508 8.81 23.48 -31.12
CA SER A 508 9.46 22.18 -31.33
C SER A 508 8.52 21.03 -30.95
N PRO A 509 8.57 19.88 -31.65
CA PRO A 509 7.94 18.64 -31.22
C PRO A 509 8.71 17.92 -30.11
N PHE A 510 9.93 18.35 -29.80
CA PHE A 510 10.74 17.74 -28.76
C PHE A 510 10.48 18.38 -27.40
N ASN A 511 10.26 17.54 -26.41
CA ASN A 511 10.14 17.88 -25.00
C ASN A 511 11.35 17.35 -24.24
N VAL A 512 11.87 18.13 -23.29
CA VAL A 512 13.01 17.73 -22.44
C VAL A 512 12.60 17.92 -20.99
N GLY A 513 12.91 16.95 -20.14
CA GLY A 513 12.48 16.98 -18.74
C GLY A 513 13.51 16.39 -17.80
N ALA A 514 13.46 16.84 -16.55
CA ALA A 514 14.20 16.25 -15.44
C ALA A 514 13.23 15.91 -14.32
N VAL A 515 13.34 14.71 -13.78
CA VAL A 515 12.60 14.26 -12.60
C VAL A 515 13.58 14.16 -11.44
N TYR A 516 13.27 14.85 -10.35
CA TYR A 516 13.92 14.73 -9.07
C TYR A 516 13.07 13.87 -8.14
N ARG A 517 13.58 12.69 -7.80
CA ARG A 517 12.97 11.76 -6.87
C ARG A 517 13.41 12.10 -5.46
N VAL A 518 12.48 12.67 -4.69
CA VAL A 518 12.71 13.06 -3.29
C VAL A 518 12.87 11.82 -2.42
N ASN A 519 12.02 10.83 -2.64
CA ASN A 519 12.06 9.50 -2.06
C ASN A 519 11.27 8.53 -2.98
N PRO A 520 11.28 7.20 -2.73
CA PRO A 520 10.61 6.25 -3.62
C PRO A 520 9.11 6.48 -3.87
N GLY A 521 8.42 7.31 -3.06
CA GLY A 521 7.01 7.63 -3.24
C GLY A 521 6.72 9.04 -3.74
N VAL A 522 7.73 9.88 -3.99
CA VAL A 522 7.52 11.25 -4.50
C VAL A 522 8.52 11.67 -5.56
N ASP A 523 7.95 12.09 -6.69
CA ASP A 523 8.66 12.60 -7.84
C ASP A 523 8.25 14.05 -8.16
N LEU A 524 9.24 14.91 -8.39
CA LEU A 524 9.09 16.29 -8.85
C LEU A 524 9.67 16.40 -10.26
N ALA A 525 8.87 16.75 -11.26
CA ALA A 525 9.35 16.95 -12.62
C ALA A 525 9.30 18.42 -13.04
N LEU A 526 10.35 18.85 -13.75
CA LEU A 526 10.42 20.12 -14.45
C LEU A 526 10.69 19.85 -15.92
N ASN A 527 9.78 20.29 -16.81
CA ASN A 527 9.84 19.99 -18.23
C ASN A 527 9.81 21.26 -19.07
N LEU A 528 10.56 21.28 -20.18
CA LEU A 528 10.40 22.24 -21.26
C LEU A 528 9.65 21.56 -22.39
N GLU A 529 8.40 21.97 -22.57
CA GLU A 529 7.49 21.39 -23.55
C GLU A 529 7.20 22.35 -24.69
N ARG A 530 6.84 21.80 -25.86
CA ARG A 530 6.54 22.55 -27.09
C ARG A 530 7.69 23.46 -27.56
N GLY A 531 8.89 23.30 -26.99
CA GLY A 531 10.05 24.17 -27.18
C GLY A 531 9.90 25.60 -26.67
N ASN A 532 8.86 25.90 -25.88
CA ASN A 532 8.59 27.27 -25.41
C ASN A 532 7.82 27.38 -24.10
N THR A 533 7.38 26.27 -23.50
CA THR A 533 6.55 26.30 -22.29
C THR A 533 7.17 25.47 -21.18
N LEU A 534 7.35 26.08 -20.01
CA LEU A 534 7.76 25.38 -18.81
C LEU A 534 6.56 24.63 -18.20
N ALA A 535 6.77 23.38 -17.81
CA ALA A 535 5.81 22.52 -17.15
C ALA A 535 6.36 22.04 -15.81
N MET A 536 5.46 21.76 -14.87
CA MET A 536 5.78 21.13 -13.59
C MET A 536 4.82 19.98 -13.34
N ASN A 537 5.34 18.88 -12.80
CA ASN A 537 4.57 17.70 -12.42
C ASN A 537 4.98 17.25 -11.02
N PHE A 538 4.00 16.92 -10.19
CA PHE A 538 4.18 16.41 -8.84
C PHE A 538 3.44 15.07 -8.76
N SER A 539 4.16 13.99 -8.48
CA SER A 539 3.57 12.67 -8.36
C SER A 539 3.81 12.11 -6.96
N PHE A 540 2.71 11.74 -6.28
CA PHE A 540 2.74 10.94 -5.06
C PHE A 540 2.32 9.52 -5.43
N HIS A 541 3.14 8.52 -5.16
CA HIS A 541 2.85 7.14 -5.54
C HIS A 541 3.39 6.14 -4.53
N GLY A 542 2.89 4.91 -4.59
CA GLY A 542 3.35 3.84 -3.73
C GLY A 542 2.58 2.54 -3.94
N ASP A 543 3.21 1.45 -3.53
CA ASP A 543 2.61 0.12 -3.58
C ASP A 543 1.71 -0.10 -2.36
N LEU A 544 0.39 0.04 -2.57
CA LEU A 544 -0.61 -0.12 -1.52
C LEU A 544 -0.77 -1.59 -1.10
N SER A 545 -0.33 -2.56 -1.91
CA SER A 545 -0.34 -3.99 -1.51
C SER A 545 0.68 -4.29 -0.40
N LYS A 546 1.75 -3.50 -0.34
CA LYS A 546 2.82 -3.60 0.67
C LYS A 546 2.56 -2.74 1.91
N PHE A 547 1.41 -2.07 1.95
CA PHE A 547 1.09 -1.14 3.02
C PHE A 547 0.74 -1.90 4.30
N TYR A 548 1.51 -1.67 5.36
CA TYR A 548 1.36 -2.34 6.64
C TYR A 548 1.80 -1.43 7.78
N MET A 549 1.12 -1.55 8.93
CA MET A 549 1.50 -0.90 10.17
C MET A 549 1.72 -1.94 11.27
N PRO A 550 2.91 -2.01 11.89
CA PRO A 550 3.16 -2.86 13.05
C PRO A 550 2.16 -2.60 14.18
N LYS A 551 1.59 -3.68 14.73
CA LYS A 551 0.51 -3.64 15.75
C LYS A 551 1.02 -3.40 17.17
N LEU A 552 1.81 -2.34 17.35
CA LEU A 552 2.50 -2.02 18.62
C LEU A 552 1.57 -1.66 19.79
N SER A 553 0.31 -1.34 19.52
CA SER A 553 -0.69 -0.98 20.54
C SER A 553 -1.71 -2.11 20.78
N ASP A 554 -1.56 -3.25 20.10
CA ASP A 554 -2.35 -4.42 20.41
C ASP A 554 -1.89 -5.08 21.72
N PRO A 555 -2.80 -5.73 22.46
CA PRO A 555 -2.42 -6.53 23.61
C PRO A 555 -1.42 -7.62 23.20
N GLU A 556 -0.32 -7.74 23.96
CA GLU A 556 0.66 -8.81 23.75
C GLU A 556 0.02 -10.19 24.02
N THR A 557 0.37 -11.16 23.17
CA THR A 557 0.03 -12.57 23.35
C THR A 557 0.64 -13.10 24.65
N GLU A 558 -0.07 -13.99 25.34
CA GLU A 558 0.49 -14.61 26.54
C GLU A 558 1.72 -15.47 26.17
N PRO A 559 2.78 -15.47 26.99
CA PRO A 559 3.93 -16.34 26.78
C PRO A 559 3.52 -17.81 26.69
N VAL A 560 3.95 -18.47 25.62
CA VAL A 560 3.66 -19.89 25.39
C VAL A 560 4.78 -20.74 25.96
N SER A 561 4.43 -21.75 26.76
CA SER A 561 5.37 -22.69 27.36
C SER A 561 5.04 -24.11 26.92
N ALA A 562 6.02 -25.01 26.95
CA ALA A 562 5.75 -26.44 26.82
C ALA A 562 5.15 -27.04 28.13
N ILE A 563 5.20 -26.29 29.23
CA ILE A 563 4.69 -26.70 30.54
C ILE A 563 3.22 -26.30 30.65
N TYR A 564 2.40 -27.25 31.11
CA TYR A 564 0.97 -27.07 31.27
C TYR A 564 0.58 -26.84 32.73
N PRO A 565 -0.50 -26.09 33.00
CA PRO A 565 -1.05 -26.02 34.35
C PRO A 565 -1.66 -27.35 34.76
N ASP A 566 -1.60 -27.67 36.06
CA ASP A 566 -2.18 -28.88 36.64
C ASP A 566 -3.53 -28.64 37.34
N GLN A 567 -3.84 -27.38 37.69
CA GLN A 567 -5.06 -27.00 38.43
C GLN A 567 -6.16 -26.47 37.50
N GLU A 568 -7.42 -26.65 37.90
CA GLU A 568 -8.57 -26.05 37.22
C GLU A 568 -8.55 -24.52 37.40
N PRO A 569 -8.79 -23.73 36.34
CA PRO A 569 -8.72 -22.28 36.40
C PRO A 569 -10.00 -21.65 36.95
N ASP A 570 -9.88 -20.40 37.40
CA ASP A 570 -11.01 -19.49 37.56
C ASP A 570 -11.51 -19.06 36.17
N TRP A 571 -12.65 -19.59 35.75
CA TRP A 571 -13.22 -19.34 34.42
C TRP A 571 -13.74 -17.91 34.23
N ASP A 572 -14.09 -17.21 35.31
CA ASP A 572 -14.43 -15.77 35.24
C ASP A 572 -13.17 -14.92 34.99
N ARG A 573 -12.03 -15.33 35.54
CA ARG A 573 -10.75 -14.71 35.21
C ARG A 573 -10.33 -15.02 33.77
N VAL A 574 -10.50 -16.25 33.30
CA VAL A 574 -10.19 -16.63 31.92
C VAL A 574 -11.02 -15.81 30.94
N SER A 575 -12.34 -15.72 31.14
CA SER A 575 -13.23 -14.93 30.28
C SER A 575 -12.84 -13.44 30.26
N ARG A 576 -12.60 -12.80 31.41
CA ARG A 576 -12.11 -11.40 31.46
C ARG A 576 -10.77 -11.21 30.74
N THR A 577 -9.84 -12.17 30.88
CA THR A 577 -8.54 -12.11 30.21
C THR A 577 -8.70 -12.26 28.69
N LEU A 578 -9.59 -13.14 28.23
CA LEU A 578 -9.93 -13.27 26.81
C LEU A 578 -10.47 -11.93 26.27
N GLU A 579 -11.44 -11.33 26.96
CA GLU A 579 -12.01 -10.03 26.59
C GLU A 579 -10.97 -8.90 26.57
N GLU A 580 -10.05 -8.86 27.55
CA GLU A 580 -8.96 -7.88 27.58
C GLU A 580 -7.99 -8.04 26.39
N LYS A 581 -7.64 -9.29 26.04
CA LYS A 581 -6.65 -9.59 25.00
C LYS A 581 -7.21 -9.52 23.58
N THR A 582 -8.49 -9.76 23.40
CA THR A 582 -9.14 -9.75 22.08
C THR A 582 -10.07 -8.54 21.87
N SER A 583 -10.52 -7.87 22.92
CA SER A 583 -11.63 -6.91 22.85
C SER A 583 -12.96 -7.51 22.35
N TRP A 584 -13.08 -8.85 22.28
CA TRP A 584 -14.31 -9.56 21.93
C TRP A 584 -15.03 -10.03 23.19
N HIS A 585 -16.33 -9.82 23.25
CA HIS A 585 -17.14 -10.21 24.39
C HIS A 585 -17.36 -11.73 24.42
N VAL A 586 -17.12 -12.37 25.58
CA VAL A 586 -17.31 -13.81 25.75
C VAL A 586 -18.75 -14.08 26.18
N LEU A 587 -19.51 -14.79 25.33
CA LEU A 587 -20.88 -15.20 25.65
C LEU A 587 -20.90 -16.46 26.49
N GLN A 588 -20.10 -17.45 26.11
CA GLN A 588 -20.16 -18.76 26.73
C GLN A 588 -18.82 -19.48 26.69
N ILE A 589 -18.51 -20.21 27.76
CA ILE A 589 -17.42 -21.19 27.79
C ILE A 589 -18.02 -22.54 28.21
N ARG A 590 -17.82 -23.57 27.40
CA ARG A 590 -18.26 -24.94 27.66
C ARG A 590 -17.10 -25.92 27.63
N ARG A 591 -17.18 -26.97 28.44
CA ARG A 591 -16.27 -28.12 28.37
C ARG A 591 -17.05 -29.36 27.93
N ALA A 592 -16.55 -30.04 26.92
CA ALA A 592 -17.13 -31.27 26.39
C ALA A 592 -16.01 -32.32 26.24
N GLY A 593 -15.91 -33.25 27.19
CA GLY A 593 -14.84 -34.26 27.21
C GLY A 593 -13.45 -33.63 27.14
N SER A 594 -12.73 -33.89 26.03
CA SER A 594 -11.38 -33.37 25.77
C SER A 594 -11.31 -32.01 25.08
N GLU A 595 -12.42 -31.28 25.03
CA GLU A 595 -12.55 -30.04 24.27
C GLU A 595 -13.06 -28.89 25.16
N VAL A 596 -12.53 -27.70 24.91
CA VAL A 596 -13.05 -26.45 25.47
C VAL A 596 -13.55 -25.57 24.33
N ILE A 597 -14.80 -25.14 24.44
CA ILE A 597 -15.51 -24.33 23.45
C ILE A 597 -15.69 -22.93 24.03
N VAL A 598 -15.17 -21.92 23.33
CA VAL A 598 -15.36 -20.51 23.66
C VAL A 598 -16.19 -19.84 22.57
N LYS A 599 -17.35 -19.30 22.95
CA LYS A 599 -18.25 -18.58 22.06
C LYS A 599 -18.15 -17.07 22.31
N PHE A 600 -17.81 -16.32 21.27
CA PHE A 600 -17.73 -14.85 21.30
C PHE A 600 -18.96 -14.20 20.63
N GLN A 601 -19.35 -13.02 21.12
CA GLN A 601 -20.34 -12.16 20.47
C GLN A 601 -19.66 -11.28 19.43
N ASN A 602 -20.13 -11.31 18.18
CA ASN A 602 -19.69 -10.46 17.08
C ASN A 602 -18.16 -10.36 16.95
N ALA A 603 -17.46 -11.50 17.09
CA ALA A 603 -16.01 -11.51 16.91
C ALA A 603 -15.70 -11.22 15.43
N ASP A 604 -14.97 -10.14 15.21
CA ASP A 604 -14.52 -9.69 13.90
C ASP A 604 -13.06 -9.21 13.99
N ALA A 605 -12.28 -9.55 12.99
CA ALA A 605 -10.91 -9.11 12.80
C ALA A 605 -10.57 -9.09 11.31
N LYS A 606 -9.66 -8.18 10.92
CA LYS A 606 -9.02 -8.24 9.59
C LYS A 606 -7.94 -9.32 9.52
N ASN A 607 -7.17 -9.49 10.59
CA ASN A 607 -6.18 -10.56 10.73
C ASN A 607 -6.61 -11.52 11.85
N TRP A 608 -7.27 -12.61 11.48
CA TRP A 608 -7.75 -13.60 12.44
C TRP A 608 -6.61 -14.36 13.13
N ASN A 609 -5.48 -14.61 12.46
CA ASN A 609 -4.35 -15.35 13.04
C ASN A 609 -3.89 -14.76 14.36
N GLY A 610 -3.73 -13.42 14.43
CA GLY A 610 -3.27 -12.75 15.64
C GLY A 610 -4.25 -12.84 16.81
N TYR A 611 -5.56 -12.79 16.52
CA TYR A 611 -6.60 -12.88 17.55
C TYR A 611 -6.80 -14.31 18.04
N VAL A 612 -6.85 -15.27 17.10
CA VAL A 612 -6.91 -16.70 17.41
C VAL A 612 -5.70 -17.12 18.24
N ASP A 613 -4.49 -16.69 17.88
CA ASP A 613 -3.28 -16.94 18.68
C ASP A 613 -3.38 -16.37 20.10
N ARG A 614 -3.96 -15.17 20.29
CA ARG A 614 -4.21 -14.61 21.64
C ARG A 614 -5.18 -15.48 22.44
N VAL A 615 -6.30 -15.89 21.83
CA VAL A 615 -7.27 -16.79 22.49
C VAL A 615 -6.59 -18.09 22.90
N ILE A 616 -5.86 -18.74 22.00
CA ILE A 616 -5.17 -19.99 22.27
C ILE A 616 -4.11 -19.79 23.35
N SER A 617 -3.34 -18.69 23.33
CA SER A 617 -2.32 -18.41 24.35
C SER A 617 -2.91 -18.28 25.75
N VAL A 618 -4.06 -17.61 25.89
CA VAL A 618 -4.78 -17.47 27.16
C VAL A 618 -5.31 -18.83 27.61
N LEU A 619 -6.01 -19.57 26.73
CA LEU A 619 -6.53 -20.90 27.07
C LEU A 619 -5.39 -21.86 27.43
N HIS A 620 -4.29 -21.83 26.69
CA HIS A 620 -3.13 -22.67 26.96
C HIS A 620 -2.49 -22.36 28.32
N ARG A 621 -2.39 -21.08 28.70
CA ARG A 621 -1.81 -20.64 29.97
C ARG A 621 -2.63 -21.08 31.20
N TYR A 622 -3.95 -21.13 31.08
CA TYR A 622 -4.85 -21.36 32.22
C TYR A 622 -5.50 -22.76 32.26
N VAL A 623 -5.73 -23.42 31.13
CA VAL A 623 -6.49 -24.68 31.07
C VAL A 623 -5.56 -25.91 31.21
N PRO A 624 -5.83 -26.90 32.10
CA PRO A 624 -4.94 -28.04 32.31
C PRO A 624 -4.88 -29.05 31.15
N ASN A 625 -3.72 -29.70 30.93
CA ASN A 625 -3.45 -30.58 29.78
C ASN A 625 -4.11 -31.96 29.87
N LYS A 626 -4.16 -32.57 31.06
CA LYS A 626 -4.60 -33.98 31.23
C LYS A 626 -6.06 -34.25 30.82
N LYS A 627 -6.82 -33.20 30.50
CA LYS A 627 -8.22 -33.28 30.11
C LYS A 627 -8.57 -32.54 28.83
N VAL A 628 -7.71 -31.72 28.22
CA VAL A 628 -8.11 -30.85 27.08
C VAL A 628 -7.05 -30.85 25.98
N LEU A 629 -7.41 -31.45 24.84
CA LEU A 629 -6.55 -31.60 23.66
C LEU A 629 -6.92 -30.59 22.56
N VAL A 630 -8.17 -30.15 22.51
CA VAL A 630 -8.70 -29.31 21.44
C VAL A 630 -9.36 -28.06 22.01
N PHE A 631 -9.08 -26.91 21.39
CA PHE A 631 -9.86 -25.69 21.62
C PHE A 631 -10.76 -25.42 20.42
N ARG A 632 -12.02 -25.07 20.68
CA ARG A 632 -12.97 -24.60 19.67
C ARG A 632 -13.32 -23.15 19.92
N ILE A 633 -13.09 -22.31 18.94
CA ILE A 633 -13.36 -20.87 18.99
C ILE A 633 -14.52 -20.59 18.05
N GLN A 634 -15.66 -20.20 18.60
CA GLN A 634 -16.89 -19.94 17.86
C GLN A 634 -17.19 -18.44 17.85
N SER A 635 -17.57 -17.90 16.68
CA SER A 635 -18.12 -16.55 16.56
C SER A 635 -19.61 -16.61 16.25
N SER A 636 -20.39 -15.80 16.96
CA SER A 636 -21.81 -15.55 16.68
C SER A 636 -21.95 -14.12 16.17
N GLU A 637 -22.11 -13.94 14.86
CA GLU A 637 -22.26 -12.63 14.21
C GLU A 637 -23.76 -12.36 14.02
N TYR A 638 -24.32 -11.40 14.76
CA TYR A 638 -25.75 -11.03 14.67
C TYR A 638 -26.70 -12.24 14.76
N GLY A 639 -26.42 -13.15 15.71
CA GLY A 639 -27.23 -14.34 15.94
C GLY A 639 -27.02 -15.47 14.93
N LEU A 640 -26.20 -15.25 13.90
CA LEU A 640 -25.79 -16.28 12.95
C LEU A 640 -24.49 -16.94 13.43
N GLY A 641 -24.50 -18.27 13.56
CA GLY A 641 -23.27 -19.05 13.73
C GLY A 641 -22.54 -19.13 12.40
N MET A 642 -21.37 -18.49 12.28
CA MET A 642 -20.71 -18.33 10.98
C MET A 642 -19.58 -19.32 10.76
N HIS A 643 -18.61 -19.32 11.66
CA HIS A 643 -17.40 -20.12 11.55
C HIS A 643 -16.94 -20.58 12.93
N GLU A 644 -16.18 -21.67 12.94
CA GLU A 644 -15.48 -22.21 14.10
C GLU A 644 -14.02 -22.47 13.75
N PHE A 645 -13.11 -22.08 14.64
CA PHE A 645 -11.72 -22.55 14.59
C PHE A 645 -11.54 -23.73 15.54
N GLN A 646 -11.12 -24.86 14.99
CA GLN A 646 -10.67 -26.01 15.76
C GLN A 646 -9.16 -25.97 15.88
N VAL A 647 -8.65 -26.03 17.09
CA VAL A 647 -7.21 -25.91 17.38
C VAL A 647 -6.72 -27.19 18.04
N ASP A 648 -5.75 -27.86 17.42
CA ASP A 648 -4.95 -28.87 18.09
C ASP A 648 -3.94 -28.18 19.01
N ARG A 649 -4.17 -28.30 20.32
CA ARG A 649 -3.35 -27.62 21.32
C ARG A 649 -1.89 -28.07 21.26
N SER A 650 -1.63 -29.35 21.02
CA SER A 650 -0.28 -29.91 21.03
C SER A 650 0.52 -29.47 19.80
N ALA A 651 -0.10 -29.50 18.63
CA ALA A 651 0.51 -29.02 17.40
C ALA A 651 0.80 -27.50 17.48
N TRP A 652 -0.11 -26.71 18.04
CA TRP A 652 0.07 -25.27 18.20
C TRP A 652 1.21 -24.93 19.17
N VAL A 653 1.29 -25.60 20.32
CA VAL A 653 2.37 -25.40 21.30
C VAL A 653 3.71 -25.79 20.71
N ASN A 654 3.79 -26.93 20.02
CA ASN A 654 5.02 -27.37 19.37
C ASN A 654 5.50 -26.35 18.33
N ALA A 655 4.59 -25.79 17.53
CA ALA A 655 4.90 -24.77 16.54
C ALA A 655 5.42 -23.44 17.15
N LYS A 656 5.08 -23.13 18.41
CA LYS A 656 5.50 -21.89 19.10
C LYS A 656 6.70 -22.08 20.03
N THR A 657 7.03 -23.31 20.42
CA THR A 657 8.05 -23.59 21.47
C THR A 657 9.25 -24.37 20.95
N ALA A 658 9.16 -24.94 19.75
CA ALA A 658 10.25 -25.65 19.08
C ALA A 658 10.31 -25.29 17.59
N PHE A 659 11.53 -25.21 17.05
CA PHE A 659 11.72 -25.13 15.61
C PHE A 659 11.29 -26.44 14.93
N VAL A 660 10.38 -26.34 13.97
CA VAL A 660 9.97 -27.44 13.09
C VAL A 660 10.28 -27.05 11.65
N PRO A 661 11.06 -27.85 10.90
CA PRO A 661 11.32 -27.60 9.48
C PRO A 661 10.01 -27.41 8.70
N ALA A 662 10.00 -26.52 7.71
CA ALA A 662 8.78 -26.12 6.98
C ALA A 662 7.95 -27.32 6.49
N HIS A 663 8.58 -28.30 5.85
CA HIS A 663 7.91 -29.50 5.33
C HIS A 663 7.32 -30.45 6.41
N ARG A 664 7.65 -30.27 7.69
CA ARG A 664 7.08 -31.02 8.83
C ARG A 664 6.12 -30.20 9.68
N LYS A 665 5.92 -28.91 9.38
CA LYS A 665 4.95 -28.07 10.11
C LYS A 665 3.55 -28.63 9.85
N GLN A 666 2.90 -29.11 10.91
CA GLN A 666 1.50 -29.49 10.86
C GLN A 666 0.63 -28.26 11.10
N SER A 667 -0.45 -28.11 10.33
CA SER A 667 -1.46 -27.08 10.62
C SER A 667 -2.08 -27.35 11.98
N ALA A 668 -1.99 -26.37 12.89
CA ALA A 668 -2.54 -26.50 14.23
C ALA A 668 -3.95 -25.92 14.37
N VAL A 669 -4.35 -25.07 13.43
CA VAL A 669 -5.64 -24.37 13.42
C VAL A 669 -6.38 -24.76 12.14
N PHE A 670 -7.61 -25.23 12.28
CA PHE A 670 -8.48 -25.65 11.19
C PHE A 670 -9.76 -24.82 11.22
N GLU A 671 -10.11 -24.20 10.10
CA GLU A 671 -11.36 -23.48 9.93
C GLU A 671 -12.49 -24.46 9.55
N ARG A 672 -13.64 -24.35 10.22
CA ARG A 672 -14.82 -25.20 10.00
C ARG A 672 -16.07 -24.34 9.92
N ALA A 673 -17.05 -24.80 9.14
CA ALA A 673 -18.38 -24.20 9.15
C ALA A 673 -18.95 -24.30 10.56
N ALA A 674 -19.55 -23.22 11.06
CA ALA A 674 -20.29 -23.30 12.31
C ALA A 674 -21.54 -24.17 12.11
N PHE A 675 -21.42 -25.46 12.44
CA PHE A 675 -22.58 -26.33 12.54
C PHE A 675 -23.29 -26.09 13.87
N ASP A 676 -24.64 -26.14 13.83
CA ASP A 676 -25.45 -26.43 15.01
C ASP A 676 -24.80 -27.61 15.70
N GLY A 677 -24.36 -27.35 16.93
CA GLY A 677 -23.35 -28.15 17.59
C GLY A 677 -23.66 -29.63 17.50
N PHE A 678 -22.61 -30.45 17.49
CA PHE A 678 -22.76 -31.74 18.16
C PHE A 678 -23.47 -31.43 19.47
N ASP A 679 -24.69 -31.95 19.60
CA ASP A 679 -25.33 -31.97 20.90
C ASP A 679 -24.36 -32.81 21.71
N TYR A 680 -23.62 -32.15 22.60
CA TYR A 680 -22.71 -32.82 23.50
C TYR A 680 -23.59 -33.18 24.69
N PRO A 681 -24.20 -34.39 24.72
CA PRO A 681 -25.17 -34.75 25.75
C PRO A 681 -24.56 -34.66 27.17
N GLN A 682 -23.23 -34.59 27.26
CA GLN A 682 -22.49 -34.27 28.48
C GLN A 682 -21.51 -33.11 28.24
N SER A 683 -22.03 -31.89 28.08
CA SER A 683 -21.22 -30.66 28.18
C SER A 683 -21.52 -29.91 29.47
N GLU A 684 -20.46 -29.44 30.12
CA GLU A 684 -20.52 -28.61 31.31
C GLU A 684 -20.36 -27.14 30.90
N THR A 685 -21.34 -26.30 31.22
CA THR A 685 -21.25 -24.85 31.01
C THR A 685 -20.47 -24.22 32.16
N LEU A 686 -19.35 -23.59 31.83
CA LEU A 686 -18.41 -23.01 32.78
C LEU A 686 -18.62 -21.50 32.96
N VAL A 687 -18.98 -20.82 31.87
CA VAL A 687 -19.37 -19.41 31.84
C VAL A 687 -20.57 -19.27 30.92
N ASP A 688 -21.58 -18.53 31.35
CA ASP A 688 -22.77 -18.20 30.55
C ASP A 688 -23.16 -16.74 30.84
N ARG A 689 -23.12 -15.89 29.81
CA ARG A 689 -23.42 -14.45 29.92
C ARG A 689 -24.51 -14.07 28.92
N LEU A 690 -25.30 -13.08 29.33
CA LEU A 690 -26.30 -12.50 28.44
C LEU A 690 -25.63 -11.56 27.44
N PRO A 691 -26.02 -11.60 26.16
CA PRO A 691 -25.57 -10.66 25.14
C PRO A 691 -25.89 -9.20 25.49
N ASP A 692 -25.01 -8.28 25.07
CA ASP A 692 -25.24 -6.84 25.23
C ASP A 692 -26.48 -6.39 24.45
N ARG A 693 -27.45 -5.79 25.15
CA ARG A 693 -28.71 -5.30 24.55
C ARG A 693 -28.58 -3.92 23.91
N PHE A 694 -27.60 -3.12 24.32
CA PHE A 694 -27.37 -1.80 23.75
C PHE A 694 -25.89 -1.62 23.47
N SER A 695 -25.57 -1.09 22.29
CA SER A 695 -24.23 -0.64 21.94
C SER A 695 -24.34 0.72 21.26
N GLY A 696 -23.39 1.61 21.51
CA GLY A 696 -23.42 2.93 20.90
C GLY A 696 -22.06 3.58 20.86
N ASN A 697 -21.91 4.52 19.93
CA ASN A 697 -20.72 5.33 19.77
C ASN A 697 -21.12 6.75 19.37
N ALA A 698 -20.29 7.73 19.70
CA ALA A 698 -20.43 9.09 19.20
C ALA A 698 -19.08 9.65 18.76
N GLY A 699 -19.11 10.54 17.79
CA GLY A 699 -17.93 10.86 17.01
C GLY A 699 -18.07 12.12 16.18
N ILE A 700 -16.98 12.53 15.54
CA ILE A 700 -16.97 13.58 14.51
C ILE A 700 -17.07 12.89 13.16
N TYR A 701 -17.82 13.42 12.20
CA TYR A 701 -17.87 12.94 10.80
C TYR A 701 -17.46 14.05 9.82
N LEU A 702 -16.92 13.66 8.67
CA LEU A 702 -16.58 14.52 7.53
C LEU A 702 -17.10 13.86 6.27
N ASP A 703 -18.22 14.34 5.75
CA ASP A 703 -18.71 14.01 4.42
C ASP A 703 -18.00 14.84 3.35
N HIS A 704 -17.73 14.26 2.18
CA HIS A 704 -17.13 14.94 1.05
C HIS A 704 -17.68 14.42 -0.28
N SER A 705 -17.60 15.25 -1.32
CA SER A 705 -17.93 14.88 -2.69
C SER A 705 -16.86 15.40 -3.64
N PHE A 706 -16.30 14.48 -4.44
CA PHE A 706 -15.38 14.79 -5.52
C PHE A 706 -16.13 14.73 -6.85
N GLY A 707 -15.94 15.74 -7.71
CA GLY A 707 -16.36 15.66 -9.11
C GLY A 707 -17.42 16.67 -9.56
N GLY A 708 -17.95 17.54 -8.71
CA GLY A 708 -18.76 18.68 -9.19
C GLY A 708 -17.92 19.72 -9.95
N PRO A 709 -18.50 20.51 -10.87
CA PRO A 709 -17.81 21.68 -11.44
C PRO A 709 -17.30 22.64 -10.35
N GLU A 710 -17.93 22.66 -9.18
CA GLU A 710 -17.71 23.61 -8.09
C GLU A 710 -16.52 23.25 -7.16
N GLY A 711 -15.80 22.16 -7.44
CA GLY A 711 -14.64 21.70 -6.67
C GLY A 711 -14.97 20.69 -5.57
N LEU A 712 -14.16 20.64 -4.52
CA LEU A 712 -14.37 19.76 -3.36
C LEU A 712 -15.49 20.31 -2.47
N LEU A 713 -16.59 19.56 -2.38
CA LEU A 713 -17.64 19.81 -1.39
C LEU A 713 -17.42 18.99 -0.14
N TYR A 714 -17.72 19.56 1.02
CA TYR A 714 -17.57 18.90 2.31
C TYR A 714 -18.61 19.36 3.33
N LYS A 715 -18.95 18.47 4.26
CA LYS A 715 -19.75 18.72 5.45
C LYS A 715 -19.07 18.03 6.62
N MET A 716 -18.83 18.74 7.70
CA MET A 716 -18.24 18.20 8.91
C MET A 716 -19.19 18.40 10.07
N GLY A 717 -19.29 17.42 10.95
CA GLY A 717 -20.22 17.46 12.07
C GLY A 717 -19.91 16.47 13.18
N VAL A 718 -20.83 16.32 14.12
CA VAL A 718 -20.81 15.26 15.14
C VAL A 718 -21.93 14.27 14.88
N GLY A 719 -21.66 12.99 15.05
CA GLY A 719 -22.64 11.92 14.85
C GLY A 719 -22.65 10.96 16.03
N ALA A 720 -23.81 10.42 16.35
CA ALA A 720 -23.98 9.33 17.30
C ALA A 720 -24.69 8.17 16.60
N ARG A 721 -24.22 6.95 16.83
CA ARG A 721 -24.86 5.73 16.33
C ARG A 721 -25.12 4.80 17.50
N GLY A 722 -26.27 4.15 17.49
CA GLY A 722 -26.66 3.17 18.50
C GLY A 722 -27.34 1.97 17.88
N ASN A 723 -27.10 0.79 18.46
CA ASN A 723 -27.84 -0.43 18.19
C ASN A 723 -28.55 -0.90 19.47
N TYR A 724 -29.82 -1.28 19.34
CA TYR A 724 -30.58 -1.92 20.41
C TYR A 724 -31.00 -3.32 19.96
N ASN A 725 -30.43 -4.34 20.59
CA ASN A 725 -30.66 -5.75 20.29
C ASN A 725 -31.84 -6.27 21.13
N PHE A 726 -32.92 -6.66 20.48
CA PHE A 726 -34.06 -7.33 21.14
C PHE A 726 -33.77 -8.82 21.35
N ARG A 727 -33.09 -9.40 20.37
CA ARG A 727 -32.57 -10.77 20.30
C ARG A 727 -31.24 -10.72 19.55
N ASP A 728 -30.48 -11.81 19.58
CA ASP A 728 -29.19 -11.87 18.89
C ASP A 728 -29.32 -11.70 17.38
N ASP A 729 -30.48 -12.09 16.84
CA ASP A 729 -30.84 -12.07 15.42
C ASP A 729 -31.77 -10.90 15.03
N THR A 730 -32.10 -10.00 15.97
CA THR A 730 -33.11 -8.95 15.79
C THR A 730 -32.73 -7.66 16.52
N TRP A 731 -32.50 -6.58 15.78
CA TRP A 731 -32.03 -5.31 16.35
C TRP A 731 -32.55 -4.07 15.63
N TRP A 732 -32.47 -2.93 16.31
CA TRP A 732 -32.62 -1.60 15.71
C TRP A 732 -31.26 -0.92 15.62
N THR A 733 -31.01 -0.23 14.52
CA THR A 733 -29.85 0.64 14.34
C THR A 733 -30.33 2.06 14.05
N GLY A 734 -29.83 3.03 14.81
CA GLY A 734 -30.12 4.45 14.62
C GLY A 734 -28.84 5.26 14.51
N THR A 735 -28.81 6.21 13.56
CA THR A 735 -27.72 7.19 13.42
C THR A 735 -28.31 8.60 13.47
N LEU A 736 -27.75 9.44 14.32
CA LEU A 736 -28.05 10.86 14.44
C LEU A 736 -26.82 11.67 14.07
N GLN A 737 -26.97 12.67 13.21
CA GLN A 737 -25.88 13.54 12.78
C GLN A 737 -26.24 15.00 12.96
N TYR A 738 -25.29 15.81 13.42
CA TYR A 738 -25.38 17.25 13.51
C TYR A 738 -24.23 17.90 12.72
N GLY A 739 -24.57 18.58 11.63
CA GLY A 739 -23.62 19.33 10.80
C GLY A 739 -23.17 20.61 11.49
N LEU A 740 -21.86 20.80 11.59
CA LEU A 740 -21.23 21.99 12.18
C LEU A 740 -20.82 22.99 11.10
N ILE A 741 -20.23 22.50 10.02
CA ILE A 741 -19.75 23.33 8.91
C ILE A 741 -19.90 22.59 7.58
N ASP A 742 -20.25 23.33 6.54
CA ASP A 742 -20.29 22.81 5.19
C ASP A 742 -20.00 23.90 4.15
N ASN A 743 -19.75 23.49 2.91
CA ASN A 743 -19.68 24.39 1.77
C ASN A 743 -20.65 23.97 0.64
N TYR A 744 -21.68 23.19 0.97
CA TYR A 744 -22.65 22.65 0.02
C TYR A 744 -23.58 23.74 -0.55
N ASN A 745 -23.58 24.94 0.03
CA ASN A 745 -24.21 26.12 -0.58
C ASN A 745 -23.57 26.52 -1.92
N LYS A 746 -22.34 26.08 -2.21
CA LYS A 746 -21.66 26.31 -3.50
C LYS A 746 -22.08 25.33 -4.57
N PHE A 747 -22.77 24.25 -4.24
CA PHE A 747 -23.26 23.30 -5.23
C PHE A 747 -24.38 23.96 -6.04
N VAL A 748 -24.10 24.29 -7.30
CA VAL A 748 -25.05 24.90 -8.23
C VAL A 748 -25.20 23.96 -9.41
N TYR A 749 -25.80 22.80 -9.15
CA TYR A 749 -26.16 21.88 -10.21
C TYR A 749 -27.63 22.09 -10.59
N PRO A 750 -27.92 22.59 -11.81
CA PRO A 750 -29.30 22.62 -12.29
C PRO A 750 -29.79 21.17 -12.41
N ALA A 751 -30.92 20.90 -11.77
CA ALA A 751 -31.56 19.60 -11.83
C ALA A 751 -31.91 19.26 -13.30
N SER A 752 -31.18 18.26 -13.80
CA SER A 752 -31.43 17.33 -14.92
C SER A 752 -31.86 17.87 -16.31
N LEU A 753 -30.93 17.71 -17.27
CA LEU A 753 -31.27 17.35 -18.66
C LEU A 753 -31.82 15.91 -18.78
N SER A 754 -31.77 15.11 -17.70
CA SER A 754 -32.38 13.78 -17.61
C SER A 754 -33.88 13.88 -17.35
N THR A 755 -34.64 13.02 -18.01
CA THR A 755 -36.11 12.88 -17.84
C THR A 755 -36.50 11.80 -16.83
N LEU A 756 -35.51 11.14 -16.20
CA LEU A 756 -35.76 10.12 -15.17
C LEU A 756 -36.25 10.77 -13.86
N PRO A 757 -36.99 10.01 -13.03
CA PRO A 757 -37.23 10.40 -11.64
C PRO A 757 -35.91 10.71 -10.92
N GLN A 758 -35.89 11.82 -10.19
CA GLN A 758 -34.69 12.31 -9.52
C GLN A 758 -34.48 11.56 -8.20
N VAL A 759 -33.75 10.44 -8.28
CA VAL A 759 -33.52 9.51 -7.17
C VAL A 759 -32.20 9.74 -6.44
N ARG A 760 -31.21 10.38 -7.08
CA ARG A 760 -29.90 10.73 -6.49
C ARG A 760 -29.47 12.16 -6.74
N THR A 761 -29.93 12.79 -7.83
CA THR A 761 -29.53 14.16 -8.20
C THR A 761 -29.97 15.25 -7.21
N GLN A 762 -30.90 14.96 -6.30
CA GLN A 762 -31.36 15.88 -5.25
C GLN A 762 -30.50 15.85 -3.97
N ILE A 763 -29.36 15.17 -3.93
CA ILE A 763 -28.48 15.05 -2.75
C ILE A 763 -28.21 16.39 -2.05
N GLN A 764 -28.04 17.47 -2.83
CA GLN A 764 -27.83 18.83 -2.32
C GLN A 764 -28.90 19.32 -1.35
N ARG A 765 -30.14 18.83 -1.47
CA ARG A 765 -31.25 19.22 -0.58
C ARG A 765 -31.19 18.46 0.74
N TYR A 766 -30.75 17.21 0.72
CA TYR A 766 -30.60 16.38 1.91
C TYR A 766 -29.41 16.81 2.78
N VAL A 767 -28.31 17.23 2.15
CA VAL A 767 -27.07 17.57 2.87
C VAL A 767 -27.18 18.89 3.64
N LYS A 768 -28.07 19.81 3.23
CA LYS A 768 -28.35 21.08 3.90
C LYS A 768 -29.00 20.94 5.29
N THR A 769 -29.48 19.76 5.63
CA THR A 769 -30.14 19.51 6.92
C THR A 769 -29.11 19.53 8.05
N PRO A 770 -29.24 20.43 9.05
CA PRO A 770 -28.29 20.52 10.16
C PRO A 770 -28.35 19.29 11.06
N VAL A 771 -29.55 18.87 11.49
CA VAL A 771 -29.77 17.65 12.28
C VAL A 771 -30.44 16.61 11.39
N ALA A 772 -29.74 15.52 11.11
CA ALA A 772 -30.21 14.46 10.23
C ALA A 772 -30.30 13.12 10.96
N ILE A 773 -31.26 12.28 10.56
CA ILE A 773 -31.33 10.86 10.92
C ILE A 773 -31.10 10.05 9.65
N PRO A 774 -29.84 9.81 9.23
CA PRO A 774 -29.55 9.15 7.97
C PRO A 774 -30.09 7.72 7.92
N VAL A 775 -29.98 6.99 9.04
CA VAL A 775 -30.42 5.60 9.16
C VAL A 775 -31.20 5.43 10.46
N PHE A 776 -32.35 4.76 10.36
CA PHE A 776 -33.14 4.26 11.48
C PHE A 776 -33.83 2.97 11.04
N GLN A 777 -33.14 1.84 11.19
CA GLN A 777 -33.49 0.58 10.55
C GLN A 777 -33.74 -0.51 11.61
N PHE A 778 -34.89 -1.16 11.51
CA PHE A 778 -35.15 -2.48 12.10
C PHE A 778 -34.53 -3.54 11.20
N THR A 779 -33.79 -4.50 11.76
CA THR A 779 -33.24 -5.65 11.02
C THR A 779 -33.48 -6.94 11.78
N HIS A 780 -33.91 -7.97 11.05
CA HIS A 780 -33.94 -9.36 11.50
C HIS A 780 -33.18 -10.22 10.49
N VAL A 781 -32.39 -11.18 10.97
CA VAL A 781 -31.66 -12.13 10.13
C VAL A 781 -31.91 -13.55 10.60
N GLY A 782 -31.76 -14.51 9.71
CA GLY A 782 -31.88 -15.92 10.08
C GLY A 782 -31.34 -16.86 9.01
N LYS A 783 -31.40 -18.15 9.32
CA LYS A 783 -31.01 -19.23 8.43
C LYS A 783 -32.22 -20.11 8.10
N LEU A 784 -32.34 -20.51 6.84
CA LEU A 784 -33.28 -21.55 6.38
C LEU A 784 -32.60 -22.92 6.25
N GLY A 785 -31.27 -22.95 6.33
CA GLY A 785 -30.42 -24.13 6.28
C GLY A 785 -28.95 -23.73 6.51
N SER A 786 -28.00 -24.64 6.30
CA SER A 786 -26.57 -24.35 6.48
C SER A 786 -25.99 -23.37 5.46
N GLU A 787 -26.64 -23.25 4.30
CA GLU A 787 -26.15 -22.46 3.15
C GLU A 787 -27.12 -21.34 2.75
N ASN A 788 -28.28 -21.25 3.42
CA ASN A 788 -29.37 -20.35 3.04
C ASN A 788 -29.65 -19.36 4.17
N PHE A 789 -29.41 -18.09 3.89
CA PHE A 789 -29.58 -16.98 4.82
C PHE A 789 -30.70 -16.07 4.34
N PHE A 790 -31.39 -15.43 5.27
CA PHE A 790 -32.39 -14.41 4.94
C PHE A 790 -32.26 -13.21 5.88
N SER A 791 -32.68 -12.05 5.40
CA SER A 791 -32.81 -10.83 6.18
C SER A 791 -34.12 -10.13 5.85
N LEU A 792 -34.76 -9.58 6.88
CA LEU A 792 -35.93 -8.72 6.78
C LEU A 792 -35.61 -7.40 7.45
N TYR A 793 -35.85 -6.28 6.77
CA TYR A 793 -35.54 -4.97 7.29
C TYR A 793 -36.59 -3.92 6.93
N GLY A 794 -36.66 -2.87 7.74
CA GLY A 794 -37.60 -1.78 7.52
C GLY A 794 -37.29 -0.53 8.32
N GLY A 795 -37.83 0.59 7.88
CA GLY A 795 -37.64 1.91 8.51
C GLY A 795 -37.00 2.92 7.55
N MET A 796 -36.10 3.73 8.07
CA MET A 796 -35.30 4.68 7.30
C MET A 796 -33.99 4.01 6.90
N LEU A 797 -33.98 3.42 5.71
CA LEU A 797 -32.90 2.55 5.24
C LEU A 797 -31.65 3.34 4.84
N GLU A 798 -31.84 4.52 4.26
CA GLU A 798 -30.75 5.44 3.92
C GLU A 798 -31.22 6.90 3.95
N THR A 799 -30.30 7.86 3.71
CA THR A 799 -30.57 9.30 3.67
C THR A 799 -31.76 9.68 2.77
N MET A 800 -31.92 9.02 1.62
CA MET A 800 -32.92 9.39 0.62
C MET A 800 -34.16 8.50 0.62
N TYR A 801 -34.12 7.30 1.20
CA TYR A 801 -35.18 6.30 1.09
C TYR A 801 -35.46 5.63 2.43
N GLY A 802 -36.75 5.48 2.72
CA GLY A 802 -37.26 4.60 3.76
C GLY A 802 -38.23 3.61 3.15
N GLY A 803 -38.47 2.49 3.82
CA GLY A 803 -39.32 1.43 3.29
C GLY A 803 -39.15 0.12 4.03
N ILE A 804 -39.53 -0.95 3.36
CA ILE A 804 -39.37 -2.33 3.82
C ILE A 804 -38.72 -3.16 2.72
N GLY A 805 -37.94 -4.16 3.10
CA GLY A 805 -37.31 -5.06 2.16
C GLY A 805 -36.92 -6.38 2.79
N GLY A 806 -36.58 -7.31 1.92
CA GLY A 806 -36.06 -8.61 2.29
C GLY A 806 -34.95 -9.03 1.36
N GLU A 807 -34.02 -9.82 1.90
CA GLU A 807 -32.91 -10.42 1.17
C GLU A 807 -32.87 -11.92 1.47
N TRP A 808 -32.57 -12.70 0.44
CA TRP A 808 -32.21 -14.11 0.56
C TRP A 808 -30.84 -14.32 -0.07
N LEU A 809 -30.00 -15.13 0.56
CA LEU A 809 -28.66 -15.43 0.10
C LEU A 809 -28.40 -16.94 0.19
N TYR A 810 -28.06 -17.53 -0.95
CA TYR A 810 -27.47 -18.86 -1.03
C TYR A 810 -25.94 -18.73 -1.08
N ARG A 811 -25.27 -19.19 -0.03
CA ARG A 811 -23.81 -19.15 0.12
C ARG A 811 -23.31 -20.42 0.81
N PRO A 812 -22.88 -21.42 0.04
CA PRO A 812 -22.26 -22.62 0.61
C PRO A 812 -20.89 -22.31 1.22
N TRP A 813 -20.50 -23.13 2.19
CA TRP A 813 -19.21 -23.04 2.88
C TRP A 813 -18.04 -23.21 1.90
N HIS A 814 -17.06 -22.29 1.91
CA HIS A 814 -15.91 -22.26 0.98
C HIS A 814 -16.28 -22.21 -0.51
N SER A 815 -17.53 -21.87 -0.86
CA SER A 815 -17.90 -21.74 -2.26
C SER A 815 -17.32 -20.45 -2.85
N PRO A 816 -16.69 -20.50 -4.03
CA PRO A 816 -16.27 -19.30 -4.76
C PRO A 816 -17.47 -18.53 -5.32
N VAL A 817 -18.68 -19.08 -5.26
CA VAL A 817 -19.90 -18.46 -5.79
C VAL A 817 -20.97 -18.35 -4.71
N ALA A 818 -21.62 -17.19 -4.64
CA ALA A 818 -22.84 -16.97 -3.86
C ALA A 818 -23.91 -16.28 -4.71
N VAL A 819 -25.18 -16.58 -4.46
CA VAL A 819 -26.32 -16.02 -5.19
C VAL A 819 -27.28 -15.37 -4.21
N GLY A 820 -27.59 -14.10 -4.43
CA GLY A 820 -28.51 -13.31 -3.61
C GLY A 820 -29.73 -12.83 -4.39
N LEU A 821 -30.85 -12.68 -3.72
CA LEU A 821 -32.04 -12.01 -4.22
C LEU A 821 -32.49 -10.96 -3.19
N ASP A 822 -32.70 -9.72 -3.63
CA ASP A 822 -33.28 -8.67 -2.80
C ASP A 822 -34.53 -8.06 -3.43
N LEU A 823 -35.50 -7.70 -2.59
CA LEU A 823 -36.75 -7.04 -2.98
C LEU A 823 -37.08 -5.96 -1.96
N ASN A 824 -37.34 -4.75 -2.44
CA ASN A 824 -37.56 -3.57 -1.60
C ASN A 824 -38.73 -2.73 -2.13
N ALA A 825 -39.61 -2.36 -1.21
CA ALA A 825 -40.64 -1.36 -1.44
C ALA A 825 -40.25 -0.08 -0.68
N VAL A 826 -39.86 0.95 -1.43
CA VAL A 826 -39.27 2.16 -0.86
C VAL A 826 -39.98 3.43 -1.31
N GLN A 827 -39.94 4.43 -0.44
CA GLN A 827 -40.47 5.75 -0.65
C GLN A 827 -39.38 6.77 -0.38
N GLN A 828 -39.29 7.78 -1.25
CA GLN A 828 -38.31 8.84 -1.11
C GLN A 828 -38.61 9.66 0.15
N ARG A 829 -37.60 9.92 0.98
CA ARG A 829 -37.71 10.65 2.25
C ARG A 829 -37.78 12.15 2.03
N GLY A 830 -38.38 12.88 2.97
CA GLY A 830 -38.30 14.33 3.02
C GLY A 830 -36.86 14.83 3.18
N PHE A 831 -36.55 16.00 2.63
CA PHE A 831 -35.19 16.56 2.63
C PHE A 831 -34.62 16.79 4.03
N GLY A 832 -35.49 16.98 5.03
CA GLY A 832 -35.12 17.12 6.43
C GLY A 832 -34.53 15.86 7.07
N GLN A 833 -34.49 14.71 6.36
CA GLN A 833 -34.01 13.43 6.90
C GLN A 833 -34.64 13.06 8.25
N ASP A 834 -35.90 13.43 8.43
CA ASP A 834 -36.76 13.05 9.54
C ASP A 834 -37.60 11.81 9.13
N PHE A 835 -38.77 11.63 9.72
CA PHE A 835 -39.69 10.54 9.39
C PHE A 835 -40.71 10.90 8.29
N THR A 836 -40.54 12.02 7.60
CA THR A 836 -41.42 12.44 6.50
C THR A 836 -41.02 11.81 5.18
N PHE A 837 -41.99 11.71 4.27
CA PHE A 837 -41.80 11.15 2.93
C PHE A 837 -42.32 12.09 1.84
N LEU A 838 -41.61 12.08 0.71
CA LEU A 838 -42.04 12.67 -0.54
C LEU A 838 -42.99 11.71 -1.28
N PRO A 839 -43.79 12.18 -2.26
CA PRO A 839 -44.76 11.33 -2.95
C PRO A 839 -44.17 10.18 -3.78
N TYR A 840 -42.89 10.25 -4.17
CA TYR A 840 -42.27 9.26 -5.04
C TYR A 840 -42.07 7.91 -4.32
N LYS A 841 -42.68 6.86 -4.86
CA LYS A 841 -42.60 5.47 -4.40
C LYS A 841 -42.11 4.59 -5.54
N THR A 842 -41.30 3.58 -5.21
CA THR A 842 -40.78 2.64 -6.20
C THR A 842 -40.58 1.25 -5.60
N LEU A 843 -40.54 0.25 -6.48
CA LEU A 843 -40.12 -1.11 -6.15
C LEU A 843 -38.76 -1.33 -6.80
N THR A 844 -37.78 -1.79 -6.04
CA THR A 844 -36.42 -2.08 -6.50
C THR A 844 -35.98 -3.44 -5.97
N GLY A 845 -35.17 -4.15 -6.73
CA GLY A 845 -34.71 -5.48 -6.36
C GLY A 845 -33.80 -6.08 -7.41
N HIS A 846 -32.87 -6.92 -6.98
CA HIS A 846 -31.82 -7.46 -7.82
C HIS A 846 -31.59 -8.94 -7.55
N ALA A 847 -31.24 -9.66 -8.61
CA ALA A 847 -30.53 -10.91 -8.50
C ALA A 847 -29.03 -10.63 -8.56
N SER A 848 -28.30 -11.10 -7.56
CA SER A 848 -26.90 -10.83 -7.34
C SER A 848 -26.09 -12.11 -7.47
N LEU A 849 -25.06 -12.11 -8.29
CA LEU A 849 -24.05 -13.16 -8.37
C LEU A 849 -22.74 -12.61 -7.81
N TYR A 850 -22.22 -13.25 -6.78
CA TYR A 850 -20.91 -12.96 -6.22
C TYR A 850 -19.97 -14.09 -6.62
N TRP A 851 -18.84 -13.77 -7.22
CA TRP A 851 -17.91 -14.76 -7.77
C TRP A 851 -16.45 -14.39 -7.45
N ASP A 852 -15.81 -15.20 -6.62
CA ASP A 852 -14.35 -15.28 -6.53
C ASP A 852 -13.84 -16.07 -7.74
N THR A 853 -13.20 -15.37 -8.67
CA THR A 853 -12.78 -15.96 -9.94
C THR A 853 -11.60 -16.92 -9.80
N GLY A 854 -10.88 -16.88 -8.67
CA GLY A 854 -9.62 -17.59 -8.46
C GLY A 854 -8.46 -17.08 -9.35
N PHE A 855 -8.71 -16.10 -10.22
CA PHE A 855 -7.71 -15.51 -11.09
C PHE A 855 -7.18 -14.21 -10.46
N GLN A 856 -5.93 -14.22 -10.02
CA GLN A 856 -5.23 -13.04 -9.46
C GLN A 856 -6.00 -12.28 -8.35
N ASP A 857 -6.72 -13.00 -7.49
CA ASP A 857 -7.53 -12.44 -6.38
C ASP A 857 -8.64 -11.46 -6.83
N ILE A 858 -9.17 -11.68 -8.05
CA ILE A 858 -10.26 -10.88 -8.63
C ILE A 858 -11.63 -11.42 -8.19
N ASN A 859 -12.44 -10.51 -7.68
CA ASN A 859 -13.84 -10.71 -7.35
C ASN A 859 -14.71 -10.02 -8.38
N ALA A 860 -15.70 -10.74 -8.90
CA ALA A 860 -16.71 -10.23 -9.80
C ALA A 860 -18.08 -10.28 -9.11
N THR A 861 -18.78 -9.15 -9.07
CA THR A 861 -20.15 -9.07 -8.58
C THR A 861 -21.05 -8.55 -9.68
N VAL A 862 -22.16 -9.25 -9.94
CA VAL A 862 -23.16 -8.86 -10.92
C VAL A 862 -24.50 -8.67 -10.24
N HIS A 863 -25.10 -7.49 -10.35
CA HIS A 863 -26.45 -7.19 -9.88
C HIS A 863 -27.36 -6.95 -11.08
N ALA A 864 -28.39 -7.78 -11.29
CA ALA A 864 -29.34 -7.63 -12.38
C ALA A 864 -30.77 -7.48 -11.84
N GLY A 865 -31.46 -6.41 -12.23
CA GLY A 865 -32.78 -6.13 -11.70
C GLY A 865 -33.29 -4.73 -11.97
N ARG A 866 -34.18 -4.25 -11.08
CA ARG A 866 -34.84 -2.96 -11.18
C ARG A 866 -34.26 -1.96 -10.20
N TYR A 867 -33.81 -0.82 -10.71
CA TYR A 867 -33.15 0.26 -9.98
C TYR A 867 -34.15 1.30 -9.46
N LEU A 868 -33.69 2.25 -8.64
CA LEU A 868 -34.53 3.21 -7.93
C LEU A 868 -35.37 4.10 -8.87
N ALA A 869 -34.81 4.54 -10.01
CA ALA A 869 -35.53 5.34 -11.00
C ALA A 869 -36.58 4.52 -11.80
N GLY A 870 -36.67 3.22 -11.53
CA GLY A 870 -37.61 2.29 -12.13
C GLY A 870 -37.09 1.60 -13.39
N ASP A 871 -35.87 1.92 -13.82
CA ASP A 871 -35.16 1.30 -14.93
C ASP A 871 -34.66 -0.10 -14.59
N VAL A 872 -34.48 -0.94 -15.63
CA VAL A 872 -34.09 -2.34 -15.51
C VAL A 872 -32.76 -2.55 -16.22
N GLY A 873 -31.82 -3.21 -15.58
CA GLY A 873 -30.49 -3.42 -16.13
C GLY A 873 -29.58 -4.28 -15.28
N ALA A 874 -28.29 -4.19 -15.54
CA ALA A 874 -27.25 -4.91 -14.82
C ALA A 874 -26.07 -4.01 -14.44
N THR A 875 -25.55 -4.21 -13.23
CA THR A 875 -24.30 -3.64 -12.73
C THR A 875 -23.27 -4.74 -12.67
N LEU A 876 -22.10 -4.50 -13.25
CA LEU A 876 -20.91 -5.33 -13.09
C LEU A 876 -19.90 -4.56 -12.24
N ASP A 877 -19.49 -5.14 -11.11
CA ASP A 877 -18.40 -4.68 -10.26
C ASP A 877 -17.24 -5.68 -10.36
N LEU A 878 -16.06 -5.20 -10.70
CA LEU A 878 -14.83 -5.97 -10.72
C LEU A 878 -13.85 -5.34 -9.73
N SER A 879 -13.34 -6.15 -8.80
CA SER A 879 -12.35 -5.69 -7.83
C SER A 879 -11.26 -6.71 -7.56
N ARG A 880 -10.06 -6.21 -7.28
CA ARG A 880 -8.94 -7.01 -6.80
C ARG A 880 -8.74 -6.75 -5.31
N SER A 881 -8.65 -7.82 -4.52
CA SER A 881 -8.35 -7.75 -3.10
C SER A 881 -6.90 -8.18 -2.84
N PHE A 882 -6.15 -7.41 -2.05
CA PHE A 882 -4.77 -7.73 -1.68
C PHE A 882 -4.72 -8.39 -0.29
N LYS A 883 -3.61 -9.10 0.01
CA LYS A 883 -3.41 -9.83 1.28
C LYS A 883 -3.43 -8.95 2.53
N ASN A 884 -3.19 -7.65 2.40
CA ASN A 884 -3.31 -6.68 3.49
C ASN A 884 -4.74 -6.10 3.65
N GLY A 885 -5.68 -6.57 2.83
CA GLY A 885 -7.09 -6.17 2.83
C GLY A 885 -7.41 -4.91 2.02
N VAL A 886 -6.42 -4.28 1.37
CA VAL A 886 -6.68 -3.22 0.38
C VAL A 886 -7.50 -3.80 -0.78
N LYS A 887 -8.48 -3.05 -1.28
CA LYS A 887 -9.25 -3.43 -2.48
C LYS A 887 -9.25 -2.30 -3.49
N MET A 888 -9.05 -2.63 -4.75
CA MET A 888 -9.18 -1.69 -5.87
C MET A 888 -10.21 -2.23 -6.84
N GLY A 889 -11.19 -1.42 -7.23
CA GLY A 889 -12.27 -1.88 -8.09
C GLY A 889 -12.87 -0.81 -8.99
N ALA A 890 -13.67 -1.28 -9.94
CA ALA A 890 -14.44 -0.46 -10.84
C ALA A 890 -15.79 -1.12 -11.13
N PHE A 891 -16.82 -0.31 -11.25
CA PHE A 891 -18.15 -0.78 -11.60
C PHE A 891 -18.72 -0.03 -12.81
N ALA A 892 -19.61 -0.70 -13.53
CA ALA A 892 -20.39 -0.12 -14.61
C ALA A 892 -21.82 -0.69 -14.62
N THR A 893 -22.81 0.19 -14.77
CA THR A 893 -24.23 -0.16 -14.76
C THR A 893 -24.89 0.24 -16.07
N LYS A 894 -25.39 -0.75 -16.82
CA LYS A 894 -26.14 -0.55 -18.06
C LYS A 894 -27.59 -0.94 -17.87
N THR A 895 -28.49 -0.02 -18.20
CA THR A 895 -29.95 -0.23 -18.11
C THR A 895 -30.64 -0.02 -19.45
N ASN A 896 -31.95 -0.29 -19.50
CA ASN A 896 -32.80 -0.14 -20.67
C ASN A 896 -33.05 1.33 -21.08
N VAL A 897 -32.51 2.30 -20.33
CA VAL A 897 -32.67 3.73 -20.58
C VAL A 897 -31.75 4.21 -21.71
N SER A 898 -32.29 5.05 -22.61
CA SER A 898 -31.49 5.66 -23.68
C SER A 898 -30.52 6.73 -23.16
N ALA A 899 -29.43 6.99 -23.89
CA ALA A 899 -28.47 8.03 -23.50
C ALA A 899 -29.12 9.42 -23.32
N VAL A 900 -30.12 9.76 -24.13
CA VAL A 900 -30.86 11.03 -24.02
C VAL A 900 -31.62 11.12 -22.69
N GLN A 901 -32.32 10.05 -22.31
CA GLN A 901 -33.08 10.00 -21.05
C GLN A 901 -32.16 9.94 -19.83
N PHE A 902 -30.99 9.29 -19.96
CA PHE A 902 -29.95 9.24 -18.94
C PHE A 902 -29.32 10.63 -18.67
N GLY A 903 -29.41 11.53 -19.66
CA GLY A 903 -28.87 12.89 -19.63
C GLY A 903 -27.47 12.94 -20.26
N GLU A 904 -26.48 13.43 -19.51
CA GLU A 904 -25.08 13.43 -19.96
C GLU A 904 -24.44 12.06 -19.65
N GLY A 905 -24.12 11.29 -20.68
CA GLY A 905 -23.62 9.91 -20.58
C GLY A 905 -24.62 8.85 -21.04
N SER A 906 -24.19 7.59 -21.10
CA SER A 906 -25.00 6.47 -21.61
C SER A 906 -25.15 5.28 -20.66
N PHE A 907 -24.45 5.30 -19.53
CA PHE A 907 -24.45 4.28 -18.47
C PHE A 907 -23.73 4.84 -17.23
N ASP A 908 -24.01 4.27 -16.05
CA ASP A 908 -23.35 4.67 -14.80
C ASP A 908 -22.01 3.94 -14.62
N LYS A 909 -21.02 4.60 -14.01
CA LYS A 909 -19.67 4.03 -13.83
C LYS A 909 -18.91 4.71 -12.71
N GLY A 910 -18.05 3.96 -12.03
CA GLY A 910 -17.15 4.51 -11.01
C GLY A 910 -15.96 3.60 -10.75
N VAL A 911 -14.95 4.16 -10.10
CA VAL A 911 -13.81 3.39 -9.58
C VAL A 911 -13.63 3.68 -8.10
N TYR A 912 -13.12 2.72 -7.35
CA TYR A 912 -12.97 2.86 -5.91
C TYR A 912 -11.71 2.19 -5.38
N LEU A 913 -11.22 2.73 -4.27
CA LEU A 913 -10.11 2.22 -3.49
C LEU A 913 -10.56 2.09 -2.03
N THR A 914 -10.44 0.89 -1.48
CA THR A 914 -10.72 0.60 -0.07
C THR A 914 -9.42 0.28 0.64
N ILE A 915 -9.07 1.02 1.69
CA ILE A 915 -7.86 0.82 2.50
C ILE A 915 -8.29 0.46 3.92
N PRO A 916 -8.03 -0.76 4.41
CA PRO A 916 -8.34 -1.10 5.79
C PRO A 916 -7.50 -0.26 6.75
N PHE A 917 -8.12 0.24 7.81
CA PHE A 917 -7.39 0.91 8.88
C PHE A 917 -6.43 -0.02 9.59
N ASP A 918 -6.65 -1.32 9.49
CA ASP A 918 -5.66 -2.29 9.89
C ASP A 918 -4.30 -2.11 9.16
N ALA A 919 -4.28 -1.64 7.92
CA ALA A 919 -3.01 -1.34 7.24
C ALA A 919 -2.34 -0.03 7.73
N LEU A 920 -3.06 0.83 8.47
CA LEU A 920 -2.66 2.20 8.83
C LEU A 920 -2.39 2.41 10.33
N LEU A 921 -3.03 1.62 11.19
CA LEU A 921 -3.07 1.81 12.64
C LEU A 921 -2.15 0.83 13.38
N THR A 922 -1.51 1.30 14.46
CA THR A 922 -0.74 0.46 15.40
C THR A 922 -1.62 -0.39 16.30
N ARG A 923 -2.93 -0.15 16.30
CA ARG A 923 -3.94 -1.02 16.93
C ARG A 923 -4.76 -1.67 15.83
N SER A 924 -5.12 -2.92 16.01
CA SER A 924 -5.96 -3.65 15.07
C SER A 924 -7.34 -3.01 14.96
N SER A 925 -7.87 -2.95 13.75
CA SER A 925 -9.18 -2.35 13.48
C SER A 925 -9.87 -3.03 12.31
N THR A 926 -11.17 -3.26 12.44
CA THR A 926 -12.03 -3.81 11.37
C THR A 926 -12.52 -2.74 10.40
N ASN A 927 -12.28 -1.46 10.72
CA ASN A 927 -12.70 -0.34 9.92
C ASN A 927 -11.89 -0.22 8.63
N ILE A 928 -12.53 0.35 7.61
CA ILE A 928 -11.97 0.55 6.28
C ILE A 928 -12.15 2.02 5.89
N ALA A 929 -11.19 2.57 5.15
CA ALA A 929 -11.29 3.77 4.34
C ALA A 929 -11.85 3.40 2.96
N SER A 930 -12.83 4.14 2.44
CA SER A 930 -13.31 3.98 1.07
C SER A 930 -13.21 5.31 0.35
N ILE A 931 -12.53 5.32 -0.80
CA ILE A 931 -12.41 6.46 -1.70
C ILE A 931 -13.10 6.04 -2.99
N VAL A 932 -14.26 6.63 -3.27
CA VAL A 932 -15.01 6.35 -4.50
C VAL A 932 -14.91 7.56 -5.41
N TRP A 933 -14.45 7.33 -6.63
CA TRP A 933 -14.61 8.27 -7.71
C TRP A 933 -15.85 7.91 -8.53
N HIS A 934 -16.86 8.77 -8.43
CA HIS A 934 -18.08 8.69 -9.21
C HIS A 934 -18.24 10.00 -9.99
N PRO A 935 -17.95 10.03 -11.30
CA PRO A 935 -17.77 11.27 -12.05
C PRO A 935 -18.96 12.22 -11.94
N LEU A 936 -20.18 11.65 -11.88
CA LEU A 936 -21.44 12.37 -11.73
C LEU A 936 -22.46 11.45 -11.03
N THR A 937 -22.98 11.84 -9.88
CA THR A 937 -24.10 11.14 -9.24
C THR A 937 -25.35 11.26 -10.12
N ARG A 938 -25.81 10.14 -10.69
CA ARG A 938 -26.95 10.09 -11.62
C ARG A 938 -28.09 9.22 -11.12
N ASP A 939 -29.24 9.39 -11.78
CA ASP A 939 -30.49 8.77 -11.39
C ASP A 939 -30.69 7.36 -12.00
N GLY A 940 -30.20 7.13 -13.23
CA GLY A 940 -30.28 5.83 -13.89
C GLY A 940 -29.25 4.85 -13.33
N GLY A 941 -29.63 3.57 -13.16
CA GLY A 941 -28.76 2.55 -12.58
C GLY A 941 -28.48 2.71 -11.07
N ALA A 942 -29.20 3.60 -10.37
CA ALA A 942 -29.00 3.82 -8.94
C ALA A 942 -29.62 2.71 -8.08
N MET A 943 -28.81 1.99 -7.33
CA MET A 943 -29.26 0.97 -6.36
C MET A 943 -29.63 1.60 -5.01
N LEU A 944 -30.48 0.90 -4.24
CA LEU A 944 -30.74 1.23 -2.84
C LEU A 944 -29.52 0.90 -1.99
N ASN A 945 -29.02 1.84 -1.19
CA ASN A 945 -28.00 1.54 -0.19
C ASN A 945 -28.66 0.92 1.03
N ARG A 946 -28.07 -0.16 1.54
CA ARG A 946 -28.56 -0.91 2.71
C ARG A 946 -27.44 -0.98 3.74
N GLU A 947 -27.78 -0.71 5.00
CA GLU A 947 -26.79 -0.70 6.10
C GLU A 947 -26.20 -2.10 6.34
N PHE A 948 -27.03 -3.13 6.25
CA PHE A 948 -26.64 -4.52 6.44
C PHE A 948 -27.03 -5.33 5.22
N GLN A 949 -26.05 -5.87 4.51
CA GLN A 949 -26.24 -6.81 3.41
C GLN A 949 -25.87 -8.21 3.89
N LEU A 950 -26.67 -9.22 3.53
CA LEU A 950 -26.39 -10.61 3.91
C LEU A 950 -25.02 -11.08 3.42
N PHE A 951 -24.56 -10.62 2.25
CA PHE A 951 -23.25 -11.02 1.75
C PHE A 951 -22.11 -10.55 2.66
N ASP A 952 -22.22 -9.34 3.22
CA ASP A 952 -21.24 -8.77 4.14
C ASP A 952 -21.33 -9.42 5.53
N LEU A 953 -22.56 -9.60 6.04
CA LEU A 953 -22.83 -10.31 7.30
C LEU A 953 -22.39 -11.78 7.26
N THR A 954 -22.30 -12.36 6.06
CA THR A 954 -21.89 -13.75 5.86
C THR A 954 -20.47 -13.93 5.36
N LYS A 955 -19.62 -12.90 5.44
CA LYS A 955 -18.23 -12.97 4.97
C LYS A 955 -17.47 -14.21 5.45
N GLY A 956 -17.69 -14.66 6.69
CA GLY A 956 -17.06 -15.86 7.25
C GLY A 956 -17.42 -17.17 6.55
N GLN A 957 -18.53 -17.24 5.81
CA GLN A 957 -18.91 -18.42 5.01
C GLN A 957 -18.01 -18.64 3.78
N GLY A 958 -17.30 -17.59 3.34
CA GLY A 958 -16.36 -17.71 2.23
C GLY A 958 -15.19 -18.66 2.51
N GLY A 959 -14.93 -19.00 3.78
CA GLY A 959 -13.67 -19.59 4.19
C GLY A 959 -12.52 -18.60 4.03
N ASP A 960 -11.31 -18.97 4.45
CA ASP A 960 -10.09 -18.19 4.28
C ASP A 960 -9.87 -17.01 5.23
N LEU A 961 -10.53 -17.03 6.41
CA LEU A 961 -10.30 -16.00 7.43
C LEU A 961 -8.83 -15.95 7.90
N LEU A 962 -8.10 -17.05 7.74
CA LEU A 962 -6.67 -17.17 8.05
C LEU A 962 -5.74 -16.77 6.90
N LYS A 963 -6.23 -16.50 5.68
CA LYS A 963 -5.39 -16.12 4.52
C LYS A 963 -4.76 -14.72 4.65
N LEU A 964 -5.42 -13.81 5.37
CA LEU A 964 -4.91 -12.46 5.60
C LEU A 964 -3.79 -12.50 6.64
N SER A 965 -2.55 -12.51 6.17
CA SER A 965 -1.37 -12.26 7.00
C SER A 965 -0.81 -10.88 6.66
N PRO A 966 -0.72 -9.95 7.63
CA PRO A 966 -0.03 -8.67 7.44
C PRO A 966 1.47 -8.85 7.16
N TRP A 967 1.98 -10.04 7.48
CA TRP A 967 3.32 -10.49 7.16
C TRP A 967 3.19 -11.62 6.13
N SER A 968 3.26 -11.28 4.84
CA SER A 968 4.13 -12.09 3.99
C SER A 968 5.54 -11.60 4.31
N ASP A 969 6.13 -12.15 5.37
CA ASP A 969 7.58 -12.24 5.42
C ASP A 969 7.92 -13.08 4.20
N GLU A 970 8.21 -12.39 3.14
CA GLU A 970 8.29 -12.95 1.81
C GLU A 970 9.67 -13.70 1.81
N ARG A 971 10.37 -14.06 2.91
CA ARG A 971 11.69 -14.76 2.87
C ARG A 971 11.59 -16.13 2.20
N THR A 972 11.67 -16.20 0.87
CA THR A 972 11.37 -17.44 0.14
C THR A 972 12.47 -17.83 -0.79
N SER A 973 13.51 -18.18 -0.11
CA SER A 973 14.40 -19.14 -0.69
C SER A 973 15.13 -19.89 0.39
N GLN A 974 14.47 -20.15 1.52
CA GLN A 974 14.87 -21.32 2.28
C GLN A 974 14.45 -22.55 1.49
N PHE A 975 15.32 -23.55 1.48
CA PHE A 975 15.07 -24.86 0.89
C PHE A 975 13.73 -25.42 1.41
N GLY A 976 12.68 -25.37 0.57
CA GLY A 976 11.33 -25.82 0.91
C GLY A 976 10.22 -24.76 0.85
N ASP A 977 10.51 -23.47 0.68
CA ASP A 977 9.50 -22.39 0.64
C ASP A 977 9.63 -21.50 -0.62
N ALA A 978 8.49 -21.02 -1.15
CA ALA A 978 8.34 -20.13 -2.32
C ALA A 978 7.62 -18.81 -1.95
N SER A 979 8.01 -17.65 -2.57
CA SER A 979 7.53 -16.19 -2.53
C SER A 979 8.20 -15.01 -1.67
N ASP A 980 9.07 -14.15 -2.29
CA ASP A 980 10.32 -13.40 -1.82
C ASP A 980 10.29 -12.01 -1.04
N THR A 981 10.99 -11.78 0.12
CA THR A 981 11.39 -10.56 0.90
C THR A 981 12.21 -10.86 2.15
N GLY A 982 13.06 -9.90 2.52
CA GLY A 982 13.17 -9.51 3.92
C GLY A 982 13.99 -8.23 4.07
N ALA A 983 13.61 -7.35 5.00
CA ALA A 983 14.50 -6.53 5.84
C ALA A 983 13.71 -5.82 6.95
N GLY A 984 14.23 -5.89 8.18
CA GLY A 984 13.58 -5.39 9.39
C GLY A 984 13.34 -3.87 9.37
N VAL A 985 12.13 -3.47 9.74
CA VAL A 985 11.71 -2.07 9.89
C VAL A 985 11.64 -1.74 11.38
N GLY A 986 12.40 -0.70 11.78
CA GLY A 986 12.35 -0.12 13.12
C GLY A 986 10.95 0.35 13.52
N ARG A 987 10.70 0.42 14.84
CA ARG A 987 9.41 0.71 15.47
C ARG A 987 8.84 2.09 15.09
N ARG A 988 8.15 2.23 13.95
CA ARG A 988 7.36 3.45 13.68
C ARG A 988 6.08 3.49 14.53
N LYS A 989 5.75 4.66 15.07
CA LYS A 989 4.45 4.94 15.73
C LYS A 989 3.45 5.51 14.70
N SER A 990 2.16 5.12 14.78
CA SER A 990 1.14 5.49 13.77
C SER A 990 0.52 6.86 14.04
N VAL A 991 0.35 7.65 12.97
CA VAL A 991 -0.24 9.01 12.94
C VAL A 991 -1.56 9.10 13.68
N PHE A 992 -2.41 8.09 13.51
CA PHE A 992 -3.78 8.10 14.01
C PHE A 992 -3.87 7.69 15.48
N SER A 993 -2.98 6.83 15.96
CA SER A 993 -2.96 6.38 17.38
C SER A 993 -2.44 7.43 18.36
N MET A 994 -1.77 8.45 17.85
CA MET A 994 -1.18 9.53 18.64
C MET A 994 -2.04 10.81 18.53
N ALA A 995 -2.60 11.12 17.35
CA ALA A 995 -3.57 12.20 17.17
C ALA A 995 -4.83 12.04 18.04
N THR A 996 -5.22 10.81 18.37
CA THR A 996 -6.33 10.51 19.30
C THR A 996 -6.02 10.98 20.72
N GLY A 997 -4.76 10.85 21.17
CA GLY A 997 -4.30 11.34 22.47
C GLY A 997 -4.17 12.87 22.49
N ASP A 998 -3.70 13.46 21.39
CA ASP A 998 -3.52 14.92 21.30
C ASP A 998 -4.83 15.69 21.17
N LEU A 999 -5.88 15.13 20.54
CA LEU A 999 -7.23 15.73 20.52
C LEU A 999 -7.87 15.76 21.92
N VAL A 1000 -7.75 14.66 22.68
CA VAL A 1000 -8.24 14.59 24.07
C VAL A 1000 -7.44 15.52 24.99
N ASN A 1001 -6.11 15.61 24.79
CA ASN A 1001 -5.25 16.53 25.54
C ASN A 1001 -5.43 17.99 25.13
N ALA A 1002 -5.74 18.29 23.87
CA ALA A 1002 -6.11 19.63 23.39
C ALA A 1002 -7.46 20.09 23.95
N GLY A 1003 -8.43 19.17 24.12
CA GLY A 1003 -9.67 19.45 24.84
C GLY A 1003 -9.43 19.78 26.33
N ARG A 1004 -8.44 19.13 26.96
CA ARG A 1004 -8.04 19.43 28.35
C ARG A 1004 -7.33 20.77 28.50
N LEU A 1005 -6.56 21.20 27.50
CA LEU A 1005 -5.91 22.52 27.46
C LEU A 1005 -6.92 23.68 27.59
N THR A 1006 -8.09 23.58 26.95
CA THR A 1006 -9.13 24.61 27.06
C THR A 1006 -9.70 24.77 28.48
N MET A 1007 -9.35 23.87 29.40
CA MET A 1007 -9.72 23.92 30.81
C MET A 1007 -8.58 24.46 31.71
N THR A 1008 -7.44 24.90 31.14
CA THR A 1008 -6.31 25.47 31.88
C THR A 1008 -6.34 27.00 31.86
N SER A 1009 -5.92 27.66 32.94
CA SER A 1009 -5.85 29.14 33.03
C SER A 1009 -4.87 29.73 32.02
N GLN A 1010 -3.75 29.05 31.77
CA GLN A 1010 -2.69 29.48 30.86
C GLN A 1010 -3.17 29.55 29.39
N PHE A 1011 -4.11 28.68 29.00
CA PHE A 1011 -4.75 28.76 27.69
C PHE A 1011 -5.60 30.03 27.54
N TRP A 1012 -6.41 30.36 28.55
CA TRP A 1012 -7.27 31.55 28.52
C TRP A 1012 -6.46 32.86 28.62
N GLU A 1013 -5.37 32.88 29.39
CA GLU A 1013 -4.43 34.02 29.38
C GLU A 1013 -3.80 34.23 27.99
N SER A 1014 -3.38 33.15 27.33
CA SER A 1014 -2.85 33.20 25.97
C SER A 1014 -3.90 33.66 24.95
N MET A 1015 -5.15 33.21 25.09
CA MET A 1015 -6.29 33.65 24.28
C MET A 1015 -6.63 35.13 24.48
N LEU A 1016 -6.50 35.66 25.71
CA LEU A 1016 -6.71 37.08 25.98
C LEU A 1016 -5.64 37.95 25.32
N TRP A 1017 -4.37 37.55 25.39
CA TRP A 1017 -3.28 38.24 24.68
C TRP A 1017 -3.42 38.14 23.15
N MET A 1018 -3.79 36.96 22.63
CA MET A 1018 -4.09 36.77 21.21
C MET A 1018 -5.28 37.64 20.76
N GLY A 1019 -6.33 37.75 21.58
CA GLY A 1019 -7.47 38.63 21.35
C GLY A 1019 -7.06 40.11 21.30
N GLY A 1020 -6.21 40.56 22.23
CA GLY A 1020 -5.69 41.93 22.26
C GLY A 1020 -4.83 42.28 21.04
N ILE A 1021 -3.92 41.40 20.63
CA ILE A 1021 -3.08 41.59 19.44
C ILE A 1021 -3.91 41.56 18.15
N THR A 1022 -4.87 40.65 18.07
CA THR A 1022 -5.81 40.56 16.95
C THR A 1022 -6.63 41.85 16.82
N LEU A 1023 -7.15 42.37 17.94
CA LEU A 1023 -7.89 43.62 17.97
C LEU A 1023 -7.01 44.80 17.53
N ALA A 1024 -5.78 44.91 18.04
CA ALA A 1024 -4.84 45.94 17.61
C ALA A 1024 -4.51 45.86 16.11
N SER A 1025 -4.35 44.64 15.57
CA SER A 1025 -4.06 44.43 14.15
C SER A 1025 -5.21 44.84 13.21
N SER A 1026 -6.45 44.90 13.71
CA SER A 1026 -7.62 45.31 12.91
C SER A 1026 -7.53 46.74 12.37
N ILE A 1027 -6.70 47.60 12.98
CA ILE A 1027 -6.40 48.96 12.48
C ILE A 1027 -5.83 48.90 11.05
N ALA A 1028 -5.11 47.83 10.71
CA ALA A 1028 -4.51 47.64 9.40
C ALA A 1028 -5.47 47.00 8.37
N ASP A 1029 -6.69 46.60 8.74
CA ASP A 1029 -7.62 45.91 7.83
C ASP A 1029 -8.01 46.76 6.61
N LYS A 1030 -8.39 48.02 6.85
CA LYS A 1030 -8.77 48.97 5.79
C LYS A 1030 -7.59 49.36 4.87
N PRO A 1031 -6.41 49.75 5.38
CA PRO A 1031 -5.28 50.07 4.50
C PRO A 1031 -4.77 48.85 3.72
N ALA A 1032 -4.78 47.65 4.32
CA ALA A 1032 -4.40 46.42 3.62
C ALA A 1032 -5.39 46.05 2.50
N ASP A 1033 -6.70 46.15 2.73
CA ASP A 1033 -7.70 45.90 1.68
C ASP A 1033 -7.59 46.90 0.53
N ARG A 1034 -7.32 48.19 0.80
CA ARG A 1034 -7.07 49.19 -0.25
C ARG A 1034 -5.87 48.82 -1.14
N LEU A 1035 -4.78 48.34 -0.54
CA LEU A 1035 -3.62 47.86 -1.30
C LEU A 1035 -3.98 46.64 -2.16
N ALA A 1036 -4.77 45.70 -1.62
CA ALA A 1036 -5.23 44.53 -2.35
C ALA A 1036 -6.15 44.90 -3.53
N VAL A 1037 -7.06 45.86 -3.37
CA VAL A 1037 -7.90 46.39 -4.47
C VAL A 1037 -7.04 47.02 -5.58
N ASN A 1038 -6.04 47.82 -5.21
CA ASN A 1038 -5.23 48.58 -6.18
C ASN A 1038 -4.22 47.72 -6.95
N TYR A 1039 -3.69 46.65 -6.34
CA TYR A 1039 -2.58 45.88 -6.90
C TYR A 1039 -2.88 44.39 -7.11
N GLY A 1040 -3.92 43.83 -6.49
CA GLY A 1040 -4.23 42.40 -6.49
C GLY A 1040 -4.68 41.82 -7.83
N ALA A 1041 -5.15 42.66 -8.76
CA ALA A 1041 -5.54 42.24 -10.12
C ALA A 1041 -4.33 42.08 -11.08
N ARG A 1042 -3.12 42.49 -10.69
CA ARG A 1042 -1.93 42.38 -11.55
C ARG A 1042 -1.53 40.90 -11.75
N PRO A 1043 -1.01 40.49 -12.94
CA PRO A 1043 -0.60 39.11 -13.20
C PRO A 1043 0.42 38.56 -12.17
N ALA A 1044 1.37 39.39 -11.74
CA ALA A 1044 2.34 39.03 -10.70
C ALA A 1044 1.66 38.78 -9.34
N ALA A 1045 0.66 39.59 -8.97
CA ALA A 1045 -0.11 39.41 -7.73
C ALA A 1045 -0.99 38.16 -7.78
N LYS A 1046 -1.59 37.84 -8.94
CA LYS A 1046 -2.33 36.59 -9.17
C LYS A 1046 -1.44 35.34 -9.09
N THR A 1047 -0.21 35.44 -9.61
CA THR A 1047 0.80 34.37 -9.49
C THR A 1047 1.21 34.17 -8.03
N PHE A 1048 1.49 35.27 -7.31
CA PHE A 1048 1.81 35.25 -5.89
C PHE A 1048 0.67 34.70 -5.02
N GLU A 1049 -0.57 35.07 -5.33
CA GLU A 1049 -1.79 34.51 -4.72
C GLU A 1049 -1.86 32.99 -4.92
N SER A 1050 -1.58 32.49 -6.12
CA SER A 1050 -1.59 31.07 -6.44
C SER A 1050 -0.50 30.30 -5.69
N ILE A 1051 0.70 30.86 -5.55
CA ILE A 1051 1.80 30.24 -4.78
C ILE A 1051 1.41 30.16 -3.30
N GLY A 1052 0.97 31.27 -2.69
CA GLY A 1052 0.59 31.27 -1.28
C GLY A 1052 -0.67 30.44 -0.95
N ASN A 1053 -1.58 30.24 -1.92
CA ASN A 1053 -2.68 29.27 -1.80
C ASN A 1053 -2.17 27.84 -1.62
N MET A 1054 -1.07 27.50 -2.30
CA MET A 1054 -0.54 26.14 -2.39
C MET A 1054 0.35 25.78 -1.19
N LEU A 1055 0.98 26.79 -0.54
CA LEU A 1055 1.93 26.59 0.55
C LEU A 1055 1.46 25.73 1.74
N PRO A 1056 0.24 25.90 2.30
CA PRO A 1056 -0.21 25.04 3.39
C PRO A 1056 -0.32 23.57 2.97
N PHE A 1057 -0.79 23.31 1.75
CA PHE A 1057 -0.88 21.96 1.19
C PHE A 1057 0.48 21.38 0.88
N LEU A 1058 1.44 22.19 0.44
CA LEU A 1058 2.84 21.76 0.28
C LEU A 1058 3.49 21.46 1.62
N ALA A 1059 3.24 22.25 2.65
CA ALA A 1059 3.78 22.00 3.99
C ALA A 1059 3.24 20.70 4.58
N LEU A 1060 1.92 20.46 4.51
CA LEU A 1060 1.33 19.20 4.94
C LEU A 1060 1.74 18.02 4.06
N GLY A 1061 1.77 18.23 2.74
CA GLY A 1061 2.27 17.25 1.78
C GLY A 1061 3.69 16.84 2.11
N ALA A 1062 4.60 17.80 2.28
CA ALA A 1062 6.00 17.57 2.65
C ALA A 1062 6.17 16.90 4.01
N SER A 1063 5.33 17.21 4.99
CA SER A 1063 5.29 16.47 6.25
C SER A 1063 4.75 15.06 6.09
N GLY A 1064 3.78 14.84 5.20
CA GLY A 1064 3.36 13.51 4.75
C GLY A 1064 4.54 12.74 4.18
N MET A 1065 5.29 13.37 3.25
CA MET A 1065 6.47 12.78 2.62
C MET A 1065 7.56 12.43 3.64
N ALA A 1066 7.90 13.35 4.54
CA ALA A 1066 8.93 13.16 5.55
C ALA A 1066 8.53 12.12 6.61
N PHE A 1067 7.23 11.99 6.90
CA PHE A 1067 6.72 10.96 7.80
C PHE A 1067 6.72 9.56 7.17
N PHE A 1068 6.22 9.42 5.94
CA PHE A 1068 6.12 8.12 5.27
C PHE A 1068 7.46 7.66 4.66
N GLY A 1069 8.27 8.59 4.15
CA GLY A 1069 9.54 8.31 3.49
C GLY A 1069 10.80 8.41 4.37
N GLY A 1070 10.74 9.02 5.56
CA GLY A 1070 11.90 9.17 6.44
C GLY A 1070 12.22 7.92 7.27
N GLU A 1071 13.47 7.72 7.69
CA GLU A 1071 13.84 6.59 8.57
C GLU A 1071 12.96 6.53 9.84
N PRO A 1072 12.52 5.32 10.27
CA PRO A 1072 11.80 5.15 11.53
C PRO A 1072 12.49 5.87 12.70
N ASP A 1073 11.72 6.62 13.49
CA ASP A 1073 12.18 7.37 14.69
C ASP A 1073 13.22 8.48 14.45
N SER A 1074 13.47 8.86 13.19
CA SER A 1074 14.34 10.00 12.89
C SER A 1074 13.75 11.32 13.41
N LYS A 1075 14.64 12.26 13.76
CA LYS A 1075 14.28 13.64 14.13
C LYS A 1075 13.35 14.28 13.08
N LEU A 1076 13.53 13.94 11.80
CA LEU A 1076 12.69 14.41 10.71
C LEU A 1076 11.30 13.77 10.71
N SER A 1077 11.18 12.45 10.86
CA SER A 1077 9.88 11.77 10.84
C SER A 1077 9.00 12.17 12.03
N THR A 1078 9.60 12.36 13.21
CA THR A 1078 8.87 12.79 14.42
C THR A 1078 8.39 14.24 14.29
N THR A 1079 9.22 15.13 13.72
CA THR A 1079 8.81 16.52 13.42
C THR A 1079 7.71 16.57 12.38
N ALA A 1080 7.84 15.77 11.33
CA ALA A 1080 6.88 15.67 10.24
C ALA A 1080 5.53 15.16 10.74
N TYR A 1081 5.55 14.22 11.68
CA TYR A 1081 4.36 13.79 12.40
C TYR A 1081 3.72 14.94 13.20
N SER A 1082 4.49 15.64 14.04
CA SER A 1082 4.01 16.80 14.79
C SER A 1082 3.39 17.86 13.88
N SER A 1083 3.97 18.07 12.70
CA SER A 1083 3.48 18.99 11.68
C SER A 1083 2.14 18.56 11.09
N LEU A 1084 1.98 17.28 10.72
CA LEU A 1084 0.72 16.73 10.21
C LEU A 1084 -0.40 16.81 11.24
N ALA A 1085 -0.12 16.39 12.47
CA ALA A 1085 -1.08 16.42 13.58
C ALA A 1085 -1.51 17.87 13.89
N ALA A 1086 -0.55 18.80 13.98
CA ALA A 1086 -0.83 20.22 14.18
C ALA A 1086 -1.64 20.81 13.03
N GLY A 1087 -1.34 20.44 11.78
CA GLY A 1087 -2.10 20.85 10.60
C GLY A 1087 -3.55 20.37 10.62
N GLY A 1088 -3.77 19.10 10.97
CA GLY A 1088 -5.10 18.51 11.11
C GLY A 1088 -5.91 19.15 12.23
N ILE A 1089 -5.32 19.31 13.41
CA ILE A 1089 -5.96 20.02 14.54
C ILE A 1089 -6.24 21.48 14.15
N GLY A 1090 -5.29 22.17 13.52
CA GLY A 1090 -5.43 23.54 13.03
C GLY A 1090 -6.59 23.71 12.05
N LEU A 1091 -6.80 22.74 11.15
CA LEU A 1091 -7.95 22.71 10.26
C LEU A 1091 -9.26 22.62 11.05
N VAL A 1092 -9.40 21.61 11.91
CA VAL A 1092 -10.63 21.37 12.69
C VAL A 1092 -10.95 22.55 13.61
N SER A 1093 -9.95 23.04 14.36
CA SER A 1093 -10.11 24.17 15.27
C SER A 1093 -10.44 25.47 14.54
N THR A 1094 -9.89 25.72 13.35
CA THR A 1094 -10.24 26.91 12.56
C THR A 1094 -11.68 26.83 12.05
N LEU A 1095 -12.12 25.65 11.61
CA LEU A 1095 -13.50 25.45 11.17
C LEU A 1095 -14.49 25.72 12.31
N GLY A 1096 -14.20 25.23 13.52
CA GLY A 1096 -15.00 25.53 14.71
C GLY A 1096 -15.00 27.02 15.07
N MET A 1097 -13.84 27.68 15.04
CA MET A 1097 -13.76 29.11 15.37
C MET A 1097 -14.46 30.00 14.33
N LYS A 1098 -14.45 29.60 13.06
CA LYS A 1098 -15.19 30.28 11.99
C LYS A 1098 -16.70 30.21 12.20
N TYR A 1099 -17.21 29.09 12.68
CA TYR A 1099 -18.60 28.95 13.08
C TYR A 1099 -18.94 29.91 14.24
N VAL A 1100 -18.10 29.95 15.29
CA VAL A 1100 -18.33 30.81 16.46
C VAL A 1100 -18.30 32.29 16.10
N ILE A 1101 -17.26 32.76 15.40
CA ILE A 1101 -17.03 34.19 15.12
C ILE A 1101 -17.84 34.69 13.91
N GLY A 1102 -17.86 33.93 12.81
CA GLY A 1102 -18.66 34.23 11.62
C GLY A 1102 -18.40 35.59 10.95
N ARG A 1103 -17.18 36.14 11.01
CA ARG A 1103 -16.83 37.43 10.36
C ARG A 1103 -16.90 37.33 8.83
N ASP A 1104 -17.37 38.35 8.13
CA ASP A 1104 -17.42 38.35 6.65
C ASP A 1104 -16.05 38.61 5.99
N ARG A 1105 -15.86 38.16 4.74
CA ARG A 1105 -14.65 38.40 3.94
C ARG A 1105 -14.61 39.81 3.32
N PRO A 1106 -13.41 40.38 3.08
CA PRO A 1106 -13.27 41.68 2.40
C PRO A 1106 -13.94 41.74 1.02
N LEU A 1107 -13.87 40.64 0.25
CA LEU A 1107 -14.49 40.55 -1.07
C LEU A 1107 -16.02 40.72 -1.09
N VAL A 1108 -16.70 40.51 0.05
CA VAL A 1108 -18.17 40.64 0.16
C VAL A 1108 -18.59 42.12 0.22
N GLY A 1109 -17.70 43.02 0.65
CA GLY A 1109 -17.96 44.46 0.68
C GLY A 1109 -18.80 44.97 1.87
N THR A 1110 -19.12 44.11 2.85
CA THR A 1110 -19.88 44.47 4.07
C THR A 1110 -19.04 45.18 5.15
N GLY A 1111 -17.72 45.26 4.95
CA GLY A 1111 -16.78 45.94 5.84
C GLY A 1111 -16.24 45.04 6.98
N PRO A 1112 -15.16 45.48 7.66
CA PRO A 1112 -14.44 44.64 8.63
C PRO A 1112 -15.20 44.41 9.96
N ALA A 1113 -16.30 45.11 10.22
CA ALA A 1113 -17.09 44.97 11.45
C ALA A 1113 -18.32 44.05 11.29
N SER A 1114 -18.46 43.35 10.16
CA SER A 1114 -19.59 42.45 9.92
C SER A 1114 -19.32 41.06 10.51
N PHE A 1115 -20.10 40.68 11.53
CA PHE A 1115 -20.01 39.39 12.23
C PHE A 1115 -21.36 38.68 12.27
N ASN A 1116 -21.36 37.40 11.94
CA ASN A 1116 -22.52 36.52 11.93
C ASN A 1116 -22.26 35.34 12.89
N PHE A 1117 -22.29 35.62 14.19
CA PHE A 1117 -21.93 34.65 15.23
C PHE A 1117 -22.79 33.38 15.17
N MET A 1118 -22.14 32.21 15.30
CA MET A 1118 -22.78 30.88 15.37
C MET A 1118 -23.73 30.57 14.21
N ASN A 1119 -23.44 31.12 13.01
CA ASN A 1119 -24.24 30.87 11.83
C ASN A 1119 -23.64 29.73 10.98
N ALA A 1120 -24.27 28.55 11.06
CA ALA A 1120 -23.87 27.36 10.30
C ALA A 1120 -23.89 27.54 8.77
N ASN A 1121 -24.67 28.50 8.27
CA ASN A 1121 -24.82 28.76 6.83
C ASN A 1121 -23.88 29.85 6.29
N ASN A 1122 -22.94 30.36 7.11
CA ASN A 1122 -22.05 31.43 6.70
C ASN A 1122 -20.84 30.91 5.89
N GLY A 1123 -21.07 30.62 4.60
CA GLY A 1123 -20.00 30.28 3.65
C GLY A 1123 -18.95 31.38 3.43
N ASN A 1124 -19.19 32.59 3.96
CA ASN A 1124 -18.31 33.74 3.90
C ASN A 1124 -17.50 33.98 5.18
N ALA A 1125 -17.46 33.03 6.12
CA ALA A 1125 -16.68 33.17 7.35
C ALA A 1125 -15.17 33.32 7.08
N SER A 1126 -14.61 34.46 7.46
CA SER A 1126 -13.23 34.88 7.22
C SER A 1126 -12.32 34.65 8.44
N MET A 1127 -12.82 34.78 9.67
CA MET A 1127 -11.99 34.78 10.87
C MET A 1127 -12.06 33.46 11.66
N PRO A 1128 -10.93 32.85 12.07
CA PRO A 1128 -9.56 33.13 11.64
C PRO A 1128 -9.27 32.54 10.25
N SER A 1129 -8.16 32.97 9.64
CA SER A 1129 -7.77 32.48 8.32
C SER A 1129 -7.26 31.02 8.34
N GLY A 1130 -8.04 30.08 7.81
CA GLY A 1130 -7.68 28.65 7.81
C GLY A 1130 -6.38 28.27 7.10
N HIS A 1131 -6.09 28.85 5.92
CA HIS A 1131 -4.81 28.60 5.25
C HIS A 1131 -3.62 29.07 6.10
N THR A 1132 -3.82 30.18 6.80
CA THR A 1132 -2.81 30.74 7.68
C THR A 1132 -2.64 29.86 8.92
N THR A 1133 -3.73 29.49 9.60
CA THR A 1133 -3.67 28.59 10.77
C THR A 1133 -2.96 27.29 10.42
N ILE A 1134 -3.34 26.64 9.33
CA ILE A 1134 -2.75 25.36 8.90
C ILE A 1134 -1.26 25.52 8.60
N MET A 1135 -0.87 26.58 7.87
CA MET A 1135 0.53 26.80 7.51
C MET A 1135 1.41 27.03 8.76
N TRP A 1136 0.96 27.89 9.67
CA TRP A 1136 1.70 28.18 10.90
C TRP A 1136 1.73 26.96 11.84
N ALA A 1137 0.63 26.20 11.92
CA ALA A 1137 0.58 24.96 12.69
C ALA A 1137 1.51 23.88 12.12
N ALA A 1138 1.54 23.72 10.79
CA ALA A 1138 2.41 22.77 10.12
C ALA A 1138 3.89 23.14 10.25
N ILE A 1139 4.25 24.43 10.16
CA ILE A 1139 5.65 24.87 10.20
C ILE A 1139 6.23 24.91 11.61
N THR A 1140 5.43 25.22 12.63
CA THR A 1140 5.93 25.45 13.99
C THR A 1140 6.75 24.29 14.55
N PRO A 1141 6.35 23.01 14.38
CA PRO A 1141 7.18 21.88 14.79
C PRO A 1141 8.58 21.87 14.15
N TYR A 1142 8.69 22.20 12.85
CA TYR A 1142 10.00 22.29 12.19
C TYR A 1142 10.81 23.48 12.66
N ALA A 1143 10.17 24.64 12.81
CA ALA A 1143 10.84 25.84 13.31
C ALA A 1143 11.44 25.62 14.71
N LYS A 1144 10.73 24.89 15.58
CA LYS A 1144 11.19 24.58 16.94
C LYS A 1144 12.21 23.44 16.99
N GLU A 1145 11.99 22.34 16.27
CA GLU A 1145 12.88 21.17 16.32
C GLU A 1145 14.24 21.44 15.65
N TYR A 1146 14.28 22.30 14.64
CA TYR A 1146 15.50 22.65 13.89
C TYR A 1146 16.06 24.04 14.21
N ASP A 1147 15.49 24.75 15.20
CA ASP A 1147 15.87 26.14 15.53
C ASP A 1147 15.91 27.05 14.29
N ALA A 1148 14.85 26.97 13.47
CA ALA A 1148 14.76 27.55 12.13
C ALA A 1148 13.65 28.62 12.06
N PRO A 1149 13.81 29.78 12.72
CA PRO A 1149 12.77 30.82 12.78
C PRO A 1149 12.44 31.44 11.41
N TRP A 1150 13.33 31.33 10.43
CA TRP A 1150 13.10 31.82 9.07
C TRP A 1150 11.90 31.13 8.38
N LEU A 1151 11.52 29.92 8.83
CA LEU A 1151 10.34 29.22 8.31
C LEU A 1151 9.03 29.99 8.59
N TYR A 1152 8.97 30.82 9.63
CA TYR A 1152 7.82 31.71 9.84
C TYR A 1152 7.71 32.79 8.75
N GLY A 1153 8.83 33.17 8.11
CA GLY A 1153 8.82 34.00 6.91
C GLY A 1153 8.14 33.32 5.73
N LEU A 1154 8.31 31.99 5.56
CA LEU A 1154 7.58 31.20 4.56
C LEU A 1154 6.09 31.15 4.88
N ALA A 1155 5.72 31.00 6.16
CA ALA A 1155 4.33 31.06 6.60
C ALA A 1155 3.69 32.44 6.33
N ALA A 1156 4.45 33.53 6.49
CA ALA A 1156 4.01 34.90 6.21
C ALA A 1156 3.61 35.12 4.73
N VAL A 1157 4.20 34.38 3.78
CA VAL A 1157 3.78 34.43 2.36
C VAL A 1157 2.32 34.04 2.19
N THR A 1158 1.84 33.03 2.91
CA THR A 1158 0.42 32.63 2.93
C THR A 1158 -0.49 33.76 3.41
N ASN A 1159 -0.06 34.52 4.42
CA ASN A 1159 -0.80 35.67 4.96
C ASN A 1159 -0.99 36.74 3.88
N LEU A 1160 0.12 37.15 3.26
CA LEU A 1160 0.11 38.15 2.19
C LEU A 1160 -0.74 37.70 1.00
N ALA A 1161 -0.69 36.42 0.63
CA ALA A 1161 -1.53 35.87 -0.43
C ALA A 1161 -3.02 35.88 -0.07
N ARG A 1162 -3.39 35.63 1.19
CA ARG A 1162 -4.79 35.72 1.66
C ARG A 1162 -5.33 37.15 1.62
N ILE A 1163 -4.50 38.12 2.01
CA ILE A 1163 -4.83 39.55 1.97
C ILE A 1163 -4.94 40.04 0.52
N GLY A 1164 -3.94 39.74 -0.31
CA GLY A 1164 -3.88 40.18 -1.71
C GLY A 1164 -5.03 39.64 -2.57
N GLY A 1165 -5.50 38.41 -2.28
CA GLY A 1165 -6.69 37.83 -2.91
C GLY A 1165 -8.02 38.34 -2.34
N ARG A 1166 -7.99 39.28 -1.38
CA ARG A 1166 -9.17 39.80 -0.64
C ARG A 1166 -10.00 38.71 0.04
N ASN A 1167 -9.35 37.59 0.36
CA ASN A 1167 -9.98 36.41 0.95
C ASN A 1167 -10.15 36.55 2.47
N HIS A 1168 -9.31 37.34 3.13
CA HIS A 1168 -9.27 37.55 4.58
C HIS A 1168 -8.82 38.97 4.91
N TRP A 1169 -9.32 39.53 6.01
CA TRP A 1169 -8.79 40.77 6.58
C TRP A 1169 -7.39 40.55 7.16
N PHE A 1170 -6.62 41.63 7.34
CA PHE A 1170 -5.26 41.53 7.89
C PHE A 1170 -5.30 40.88 9.28
N SER A 1171 -6.20 41.33 10.15
CA SER A 1171 -6.34 40.77 11.49
C SER A 1171 -6.82 39.31 11.51
N ASP A 1172 -7.56 38.85 10.49
CA ASP A 1172 -7.94 37.43 10.38
C ASP A 1172 -6.71 36.54 10.14
N THR A 1173 -5.71 37.05 9.40
CA THR A 1173 -4.46 36.34 9.14
C THR A 1173 -3.52 36.39 10.35
N VAL A 1174 -3.49 37.50 11.09
CA VAL A 1174 -2.77 37.58 12.36
C VAL A 1174 -3.36 36.60 13.38
N ALA A 1175 -4.68 36.59 13.55
CA ALA A 1175 -5.38 35.63 14.41
C ALA A 1175 -5.09 34.19 14.02
N GLY A 1176 -5.16 33.88 12.71
CA GLY A 1176 -4.83 32.55 12.19
C GLY A 1176 -3.37 32.16 12.46
N SER A 1177 -2.43 33.10 12.35
CA SER A 1177 -1.01 32.87 12.60
C SER A 1177 -0.72 32.51 14.05
N MET A 1178 -1.26 33.29 14.97
CA MET A 1178 -1.08 33.07 16.42
C MET A 1178 -1.74 31.75 16.85
N PHE A 1179 -2.95 31.49 16.35
CA PHE A 1179 -3.67 30.28 16.66
C PHE A 1179 -2.97 29.03 16.10
N GLY A 1180 -2.46 29.11 14.86
CA GLY A 1180 -1.66 28.06 14.25
C GLY A 1180 -0.36 27.79 15.00
N TYR A 1181 0.36 28.85 15.38
CA TYR A 1181 1.57 28.74 16.21
C TYR A 1181 1.30 28.03 17.54
N ALA A 1182 0.23 28.42 18.25
CA ALA A 1182 -0.13 27.81 19.53
C ALA A 1182 -0.45 26.31 19.38
N ILE A 1183 -1.19 25.91 18.34
CA ILE A 1183 -1.48 24.51 18.05
C ILE A 1183 -0.20 23.74 17.72
N GLY A 1184 0.65 24.28 16.83
CA GLY A 1184 1.90 23.63 16.45
C GLY A 1184 2.89 23.49 17.61
N ASP A 1185 2.95 24.48 18.50
CA ASP A 1185 3.76 24.40 19.72
C ASP A 1185 3.22 23.35 20.70
N PHE A 1186 1.91 23.35 20.94
CA PHE A 1186 1.29 22.37 21.82
C PHE A 1186 1.56 20.93 21.38
N VAL A 1187 1.30 20.63 20.10
CA VAL A 1187 1.52 19.29 19.53
C VAL A 1187 3.00 18.91 19.58
N TYR A 1188 3.89 19.86 19.31
CA TYR A 1188 5.33 19.64 19.44
C TYR A 1188 5.74 19.26 20.87
N GLN A 1189 5.15 19.91 21.88
CA GLN A 1189 5.44 19.64 23.29
C GLN A 1189 4.75 18.35 23.81
N SER A 1190 3.52 18.07 23.39
CA SER A 1190 2.76 16.87 23.81
C SER A 1190 3.43 15.58 23.35
N HIS A 1191 4.05 15.58 22.16
CA HIS A 1191 4.78 14.43 21.64
C HIS A 1191 6.06 14.07 22.43
N LYS A 1192 6.48 14.90 23.41
CA LYS A 1192 7.57 14.56 24.34
C LYS A 1192 7.13 13.82 25.61
N ASN A 1193 5.83 13.77 25.93
CA ASN A 1193 5.28 13.12 27.14
C ASN A 1193 3.95 12.41 26.81
N THR A 1194 3.83 11.07 26.87
CA THR A 1194 2.56 10.40 26.49
C THR A 1194 2.11 9.25 27.38
N GLU A 1195 0.87 9.34 27.89
CA GLU A 1195 -0.02 8.25 28.33
C GLU A 1195 -1.25 8.14 27.40
N LYS A 1196 -1.88 6.94 27.31
CA LYS A 1196 -2.82 6.52 26.25
C LYS A 1196 -4.29 6.38 26.71
N ARG A 1197 -5.25 6.81 25.87
CA ARG A 1197 -6.64 6.27 25.75
C ARG A 1197 -7.08 6.29 24.27
N GLY A 1198 -7.87 5.29 23.83
CA GLY A 1198 -8.11 4.97 22.41
C GLY A 1198 -9.43 5.51 21.82
N MET A 1199 -9.39 5.85 20.53
CA MET A 1199 -10.53 6.28 19.69
C MET A 1199 -10.58 5.41 18.43
N GLU A 1200 -11.80 5.14 17.94
CA GLU A 1200 -12.08 4.32 16.76
C GLU A 1200 -12.43 5.21 15.57
N TRP A 1201 -12.25 4.74 14.34
CA TRP A 1201 -12.54 5.52 13.14
C TRP A 1201 -13.37 4.69 12.18
N GLN A 1202 -14.47 5.21 11.62
CA GLN A 1202 -15.29 4.57 10.60
C GLN A 1202 -15.25 5.42 9.32
N ILE A 1203 -15.04 4.85 8.13
CA ILE A 1203 -15.19 5.59 6.87
C ILE A 1203 -16.29 4.93 6.05
N SER A 1204 -17.11 5.77 5.44
CA SER A 1204 -18.10 5.44 4.42
C SER A 1204 -17.67 6.02 3.07
N PRO A 1205 -18.25 5.57 1.93
CA PRO A 1205 -17.93 6.08 0.59
C PRO A 1205 -17.97 7.60 0.45
N ASN A 1206 -18.74 8.28 1.31
CA ASN A 1206 -18.90 9.72 1.28
C ASN A 1206 -18.32 10.41 2.51
N GLY A 1207 -17.69 9.73 3.47
CA GLY A 1207 -17.15 10.43 4.64
C GLY A 1207 -16.38 9.64 5.68
N VAL A 1208 -15.54 10.34 6.45
CA VAL A 1208 -14.69 9.80 7.53
C VAL A 1208 -15.24 10.22 8.88
N ALA A 1209 -15.42 9.28 9.81
CA ALA A 1209 -15.86 9.53 11.16
C ALA A 1209 -14.89 8.96 12.20
N ALA A 1210 -14.70 9.65 13.33
CA ALA A 1210 -13.92 9.18 14.48
C ALA A 1210 -14.85 9.08 15.68
N TYR A 1211 -15.03 7.89 16.24
CA TYR A 1211 -15.93 7.59 17.34
C TYR A 1211 -15.19 7.23 18.63
N TRP A 1212 -15.76 7.64 19.76
CA TRP A 1212 -15.40 7.17 21.08
C TRP A 1212 -16.39 6.10 21.51
N LYS A 1213 -15.86 5.00 22.06
CA LYS A 1213 -16.68 4.00 22.74
C LYS A 1213 -17.17 4.64 24.04
N MET A 1214 -18.49 4.66 24.25
CA MET A 1214 -19.07 5.02 25.53
C MET A 1214 -19.16 3.73 26.36
N ASP A 1215 -18.58 3.75 27.56
CA ASP A 1215 -18.74 2.68 28.55
C ASP A 1215 -20.09 2.82 29.27
#